data_AF-A0A7S4T7S1-F1
#
_entry.id   AF-A0A7S4T7S1-F1
#
_cell.length_a   1.000
_cell.length_b   1.000
_cell.length_c   1.000
_cell.angle_alpha   90.00
_cell.angle_beta   90.00
_cell.angle_gamma   90.00
#
_symmetry.space_group_name_H-M   'P 1'
#
loop_
_entity.id
_entity.type
_entity.pdbx_description
1 polymer ?
#
loop_
_entity_poly.entity_id
_entity_poly.type
_entity_poly.pdbx_seq_one_letter_code
_entity_poly.pdbx_strand_id
1 'polypeptide(L)'
;MPPLCRAVLLAGLLASAVAQCPATEFVDPDTPASACTARADHTGAPLELVFSDEFEVDGRSFQDGDDPRWTALTGFPSTNKQVNAYDDAPAHASTANGKLRLRTTADYSRLNYFENGWQSVERSYGTPMLQTWNKFCFTEGVLEMSAQLPGSATQPGLWPAFWLVGNLGRATAAASTDGLWPWTYSHCPSAADREANSHPEQSQRINACLGADFTARYGLNPHQGRGATEIDIIEAMPGGTHRLQQPALGLGHCPAVPPSEVDKLRMSLPMVATALQAAPGVPRGVDQRPQQMCLPDWNRQWYKELKQGTSPTYGTDYNSTPNMNFWGDYFPFHPGHPGMHTDAVSAVNVLPQSAFTGQHVYRMEWKTGPNGYLLFTLDGKKQFYINATVITKDMPISRNNDPIGTMLGRQIPEEPMYIILNVDMSMNWGWQDCEHGKCGCCTDCSDPKCTGCPGLPWLGGLCQQLPADYSIDYVRVYQRKGARRTECSPKDFPTEGWIESHKSKYNLPTSTEPLKPVLAGGKHCSVDADCGGSSKGSCIQGLCQCKQAWTGPACLVPKVGNAFKCSTLEAALAGGGICSSESHTDCGAVQGHGWCVAVRTPWWFPSQERKLADGTRTKAGGGDGRCRCAKGHGGPHCTKTIPVDPCVPD
;
A
#
# COMPACT_ATOMS: atom_id res chain seq x y z
N MET A 1 1.63 -55.79 54.89
CA MET A 1 2.22 -55.67 53.54
C MET A 1 1.36 -54.70 52.73
N PRO A 2 1.94 -53.85 51.87
CA PRO A 2 2.15 -52.39 52.05
C PRO A 2 1.33 -51.53 51.03
N PRO A 3 1.58 -50.21 50.84
CA PRO A 3 1.80 -49.10 51.79
C PRO A 3 0.77 -47.94 51.62
N LEU A 4 0.72 -47.05 52.62
CA LEU A 4 0.14 -45.69 52.51
C LEU A 4 0.93 -44.87 51.48
N CYS A 5 0.26 -44.31 50.47
CA CYS A 5 0.82 -43.30 49.60
C CYS A 5 0.26 -41.92 49.96
N ARG A 6 1.15 -41.02 50.39
CA ARG A 6 0.88 -39.60 50.68
C ARG A 6 0.39 -38.89 49.42
N ALA A 7 -0.76 -38.22 49.51
CA ALA A 7 -1.15 -37.21 48.53
C ALA A 7 -0.20 -36.00 48.66
N VAL A 8 0.70 -35.85 47.70
CA VAL A 8 1.45 -34.60 47.50
C VAL A 8 0.48 -33.63 46.83
N LEU A 9 0.07 -32.59 47.57
CA LEU A 9 -0.53 -31.40 46.99
C LEU A 9 0.53 -30.71 46.11
N LEU A 10 0.54 -31.03 44.82
CA LEU A 10 1.11 -30.12 43.84
C LEU A 10 0.16 -28.93 43.74
N ALA A 11 0.55 -27.81 44.36
CA ALA A 11 0.05 -26.49 44.01
C ALA A 11 0.43 -26.23 42.55
N GLY A 12 -0.45 -26.60 41.63
CA GLY A 12 -0.36 -26.17 40.24
C GLY A 12 -0.49 -24.66 40.21
N LEU A 13 0.56 -23.99 39.78
CA LEU A 13 0.48 -22.62 39.26
C LEU A 13 -0.58 -22.64 38.16
N LEU A 14 -1.79 -22.23 38.48
CA LEU A 14 -2.78 -21.79 37.50
C LEU A 14 -2.18 -20.56 36.85
N ALA A 15 -1.42 -20.76 35.77
CA ALA A 15 -1.24 -19.73 34.78
C ALA A 15 -2.65 -19.36 34.33
N SER A 16 -3.13 -18.20 34.78
CA SER A 16 -4.37 -17.61 34.33
C SER A 16 -4.30 -17.55 32.80
N ALA A 17 -5.04 -18.45 32.15
CA ALA A 17 -5.21 -18.45 30.71
C ALA A 17 -5.87 -17.11 30.36
N VAL A 18 -5.07 -16.15 29.91
CA VAL A 18 -5.56 -14.89 29.37
C VAL A 18 -6.49 -15.27 28.23
N ALA A 19 -7.73 -14.81 28.28
CA ALA A 19 -8.74 -15.12 27.26
C ALA A 19 -8.24 -14.59 25.91
N GLN A 20 -7.70 -15.45 25.06
CA GLN A 20 -7.18 -15.07 23.75
C GLN A 20 -8.34 -14.92 22.76
N CYS A 21 -8.16 -14.15 21.69
CA CYS A 21 -9.15 -14.11 20.62
C CYS A 21 -9.41 -15.52 20.07
N PRO A 22 -10.63 -15.83 19.60
CA PRO A 22 -10.87 -17.08 18.89
C PRO A 22 -9.86 -17.22 17.75
N ALA A 23 -9.20 -18.38 17.66
CA ALA A 23 -8.24 -18.64 16.61
C ALA A 23 -8.93 -18.49 15.24
N THR A 24 -8.51 -17.50 14.47
CA THR A 24 -8.97 -17.27 13.10
C THR A 24 -7.76 -17.13 12.20
N GLU A 25 -7.95 -17.39 10.89
CA GLU A 25 -6.85 -17.51 9.94
C GLU A 25 -5.88 -16.32 9.94
N PHE A 26 -6.36 -15.09 10.15
CA PHE A 26 -5.55 -13.87 10.03
C PHE A 26 -5.35 -13.08 11.34
N VAL A 27 -5.84 -13.58 12.47
CA VAL A 27 -5.64 -12.91 13.77
C VAL A 27 -4.31 -13.36 14.35
N ASP A 28 -3.47 -12.39 14.69
CA ASP A 28 -2.20 -12.59 15.38
C ASP A 28 -2.44 -13.30 16.73
N PRO A 29 -1.73 -14.41 17.03
CA PRO A 29 -1.76 -15.02 18.35
C PRO A 29 -1.47 -14.04 19.48
N ASP A 30 -0.65 -13.02 19.27
CA ASP A 30 -0.28 -12.08 20.33
C ASP A 30 -1.34 -10.99 20.57
N THR A 31 -2.44 -10.98 19.78
CA THR A 31 -3.53 -10.01 19.96
C THR A 31 -4.19 -10.12 21.35
N PRO A 32 -4.30 -8.99 22.08
CA PRO A 32 -4.91 -9.00 23.41
C PRO A 32 -6.41 -9.26 23.35
N ALA A 33 -6.92 -9.93 24.39
CA ALA A 33 -8.35 -10.23 24.61
C ALA A 33 -9.29 -9.04 24.35
N SER A 34 -8.87 -7.84 24.79
CA SER A 34 -9.64 -6.61 24.68
C SER A 34 -9.81 -6.13 23.24
N ALA A 35 -8.97 -6.57 22.32
CA ALA A 35 -9.00 -6.21 20.91
C ALA A 35 -9.79 -7.21 20.05
N CYS A 36 -10.36 -8.28 20.61
CA CYS A 36 -11.11 -9.26 19.80
C CYS A 36 -12.45 -8.72 19.27
N THR A 37 -12.96 -7.65 19.88
CA THR A 37 -14.21 -7.00 19.49
C THR A 37 -14.06 -5.49 19.52
N ALA A 38 -14.77 -4.82 18.62
CA ALA A 38 -14.85 -3.37 18.57
C ALA A 38 -16.29 -2.90 18.30
N ARG A 39 -16.47 -1.58 18.18
CA ARG A 39 -17.71 -0.99 17.69
C ARG A 39 -17.42 -0.06 16.53
N ALA A 40 -18.35 0.01 15.58
CA ALA A 40 -18.35 1.06 14.57
C ALA A 40 -18.57 2.43 15.24
N ASP A 41 -17.80 3.44 14.86
CA ASP A 41 -17.94 4.80 15.43
C ASP A 41 -19.22 5.46 14.91
N HIS A 42 -19.58 5.23 13.66
CA HIS A 42 -20.75 5.88 13.06
C HIS A 42 -22.07 5.27 13.57
N THR A 43 -22.15 3.94 13.64
CA THR A 43 -23.42 3.23 13.93
C THR A 43 -23.49 2.60 15.31
N GLY A 44 -22.36 2.50 16.03
CA GLY A 44 -22.27 1.75 17.30
C GLY A 44 -22.40 0.23 17.14
N ALA A 45 -22.52 -0.28 15.91
CA ALA A 45 -22.71 -1.70 15.63
C ALA A 45 -21.53 -2.54 16.17
N PRO A 46 -21.79 -3.74 16.74
CA PRO A 46 -20.73 -4.62 17.22
C PRO A 46 -19.91 -5.17 16.05
N LEU A 47 -18.59 -5.21 16.22
CA LEU A 47 -17.63 -5.72 15.26
C LEU A 47 -16.79 -6.83 15.89
N GLU A 48 -16.35 -7.78 15.06
CA GLU A 48 -15.39 -8.82 15.40
C GLU A 48 -14.08 -8.60 14.67
N LEU A 49 -12.96 -8.90 15.33
CA LEU A 49 -11.64 -8.85 14.72
C LEU A 49 -11.52 -9.96 13.65
N VAL A 50 -11.03 -9.59 12.47
CA VAL A 50 -10.86 -10.53 11.34
C VAL A 50 -9.43 -10.59 10.81
N PHE A 51 -8.60 -9.60 11.14
CA PHE A 51 -7.16 -9.58 10.88
C PHE A 51 -6.47 -8.77 11.96
N SER A 52 -5.30 -9.23 12.37
CA SER A 52 -4.37 -8.44 13.16
C SER A 52 -2.92 -8.85 12.88
N ASP A 53 -2.04 -7.89 13.11
CA ASP A 53 -0.61 -8.10 13.31
C ASP A 53 -0.16 -7.16 14.43
N GLU A 54 0.33 -7.72 15.51
CA GLU A 54 0.81 -6.99 16.71
C GLU A 54 2.34 -6.85 16.71
N PHE A 55 3.03 -7.47 15.75
CA PHE A 55 4.47 -7.32 15.54
C PHE A 55 5.37 -7.68 16.75
N GLU A 56 4.85 -8.43 17.73
CA GLU A 56 5.52 -8.81 18.98
C GLU A 56 6.75 -9.72 18.79
N VAL A 57 6.85 -10.41 17.65
CA VAL A 57 8.01 -11.25 17.34
C VAL A 57 9.10 -10.43 16.67
N ASP A 58 10.16 -10.15 17.40
CA ASP A 58 11.34 -9.42 16.91
C ASP A 58 12.11 -10.16 15.79
N GLY A 59 12.71 -9.37 14.89
CA GLY A 59 13.61 -9.87 13.84
C GLY A 59 12.90 -10.46 12.62
N ARG A 60 11.59 -10.24 12.46
CA ARG A 60 10.88 -10.59 11.22
C ARG A 60 11.47 -9.82 10.04
N SER A 61 11.62 -10.52 8.94
CA SER A 61 11.92 -9.95 7.63
C SER A 61 10.63 -9.92 6.82
N PHE A 62 10.50 -8.88 6.00
CA PHE A 62 9.36 -8.69 5.12
C PHE A 62 9.74 -8.76 3.65
N GLN A 63 10.95 -9.21 3.30
CA GLN A 63 11.29 -9.46 1.91
C GLN A 63 10.23 -10.36 1.26
N ASP A 64 10.06 -10.20 -0.06
CA ASP A 64 9.10 -11.02 -0.78
C ASP A 64 9.42 -12.52 -0.61
N GLY A 65 8.42 -13.28 -0.13
CA GLY A 65 8.55 -14.68 0.25
C GLY A 65 8.88 -14.97 1.74
N ASP A 66 9.08 -13.95 2.58
CA ASP A 66 9.43 -14.16 3.99
C ASP A 66 8.24 -14.14 4.95
N ASP A 67 7.18 -13.39 4.62
CA ASP A 67 6.03 -13.18 5.48
C ASP A 67 4.72 -13.48 4.75
N PRO A 68 3.75 -14.20 5.33
CA PRO A 68 2.48 -14.54 4.69
C PRO A 68 1.41 -13.44 4.74
N ARG A 69 1.58 -12.40 5.54
CA ARG A 69 0.67 -11.24 5.59
C ARG A 69 1.20 -10.09 4.75
N TRP A 70 2.51 -9.85 4.81
CA TRP A 70 3.13 -8.62 4.28
C TRP A 70 4.22 -8.91 3.24
N THR A 71 4.46 -7.98 2.31
CA THR A 71 5.62 -7.95 1.41
C THR A 71 6.19 -6.54 1.38
N ALA A 72 7.47 -6.42 1.67
CA ALA A 72 8.26 -5.22 1.45
C ALA A 72 8.68 -5.16 -0.01
N LEU A 73 8.61 -3.97 -0.60
CA LEU A 73 8.86 -3.77 -2.01
C LEU A 73 10.24 -3.19 -2.28
N THR A 74 10.79 -3.57 -3.43
CA THR A 74 11.86 -2.83 -4.08
C THR A 74 11.32 -2.12 -5.31
N GLY A 75 11.56 -0.83 -5.42
CA GLY A 75 11.02 -0.05 -6.53
C GLY A 75 11.49 1.39 -6.55
N PHE A 76 11.42 2.00 -7.74
CA PHE A 76 11.72 3.41 -7.93
C PHE A 76 10.41 4.07 -8.36
N PRO A 77 9.64 4.60 -7.40
CA PRO A 77 8.41 5.29 -7.75
C PRO A 77 8.76 6.50 -8.63
N SER A 78 7.93 6.74 -9.65
CA SER A 78 8.15 7.79 -10.66
C SER A 78 6.99 8.76 -10.80
N THR A 79 5.85 8.48 -10.16
CA THR A 79 4.59 9.18 -10.37
C THR A 79 4.55 10.58 -9.74
N ASN A 80 5.30 10.83 -8.67
CA ASN A 80 5.28 12.08 -7.90
C ASN A 80 6.66 12.74 -7.77
N LYS A 81 7.55 12.61 -8.77
CA LYS A 81 8.93 13.14 -8.69
C LYS A 81 9.64 12.72 -7.38
N GLN A 82 9.51 11.44 -7.04
CA GLN A 82 10.13 10.89 -5.84
C GLN A 82 11.65 10.96 -5.90
N VAL A 83 12.27 11.14 -4.74
CA VAL A 83 13.73 11.23 -4.54
C VAL A 83 14.30 10.05 -3.75
N ASN A 84 13.44 9.18 -3.24
CA ASN A 84 13.75 7.90 -2.63
C ASN A 84 13.66 6.72 -3.62
N ALA A 85 14.27 5.62 -3.22
CA ALA A 85 13.99 4.28 -3.70
C ALA A 85 13.39 3.45 -2.56
N TYR A 86 12.42 2.59 -2.88
CA TYR A 86 11.96 1.56 -1.97
C TYR A 86 12.98 0.41 -1.95
N ASP A 87 13.35 -0.02 -0.75
CA ASP A 87 14.24 -1.15 -0.49
C ASP A 87 13.59 -2.11 0.50
N ASP A 88 13.53 -3.38 0.12
CA ASP A 88 12.93 -4.46 0.91
C ASP A 88 13.88 -5.06 1.96
N ALA A 89 15.11 -4.55 2.09
CA ALA A 89 16.06 -5.03 3.08
C ALA A 89 15.52 -4.89 4.52
N PRO A 90 15.83 -5.83 5.42
CA PRO A 90 15.45 -5.75 6.85
C PRO A 90 15.92 -4.48 7.57
N ALA A 91 16.93 -3.79 7.01
CA ALA A 91 17.36 -2.49 7.49
C ALA A 91 16.26 -1.41 7.40
N HIS A 92 15.37 -1.52 6.41
CA HIS A 92 14.26 -0.61 6.13
C HIS A 92 12.91 -1.13 6.65
N ALA A 93 12.65 -2.44 6.63
CA ALA A 93 11.41 -3.01 7.16
C ALA A 93 11.71 -4.26 8.00
N SER A 94 11.51 -4.17 9.31
CA SER A 94 11.66 -5.29 10.25
C SER A 94 10.83 -5.08 11.51
N THR A 95 10.70 -6.11 12.34
CA THR A 95 10.14 -5.96 13.69
C THR A 95 11.24 -5.84 14.73
N ALA A 96 11.05 -4.96 15.70
CA ALA A 96 11.95 -4.79 16.84
C ALA A 96 11.22 -4.15 18.03
N ASN A 97 11.47 -4.65 19.24
CA ASN A 97 10.86 -4.20 20.48
C ASN A 97 9.32 -4.22 20.43
N GLY A 98 8.77 -5.30 19.86
CA GLY A 98 7.33 -5.52 19.76
C GLY A 98 6.60 -4.59 18.79
N LYS A 99 7.30 -4.04 17.80
CA LYS A 99 6.73 -3.11 16.80
C LYS A 99 7.26 -3.39 15.42
N LEU A 100 6.47 -3.07 14.41
CA LEU A 100 6.96 -2.89 13.05
C LEU A 100 7.72 -1.57 12.97
N ARG A 101 8.95 -1.63 12.44
CA ARG A 101 9.83 -0.49 12.22
C ARG A 101 10.08 -0.32 10.73
N LEU A 102 9.60 0.80 10.19
CA LEU A 102 9.80 1.24 8.83
C LEU A 102 10.82 2.40 8.82
N ARG A 103 12.08 2.10 8.46
CA ARG A 103 13.23 3.03 8.56
C ARG A 103 13.57 3.67 7.23
N THR A 104 13.65 5.00 7.23
CA THR A 104 14.21 5.80 6.14
C THR A 104 15.67 6.15 6.43
N THR A 105 16.54 6.05 5.42
CA THR A 105 17.97 6.40 5.52
C THR A 105 18.42 7.25 4.34
N ALA A 106 19.56 7.94 4.50
CA ALA A 106 20.24 8.65 3.42
C ALA A 106 21.21 7.72 2.65
N ASP A 107 20.70 6.57 2.21
CA ASP A 107 21.47 5.59 1.43
C ASP A 107 21.18 5.72 -0.06
N TYR A 108 22.26 5.77 -0.84
CA TYR A 108 22.20 5.87 -2.29
C TYR A 108 21.78 4.57 -2.96
N SER A 109 20.76 4.67 -3.80
CA SER A 109 20.26 3.59 -4.64
C SER A 109 20.34 3.96 -6.11
N ARG A 110 20.79 3.03 -6.96
CA ARG A 110 20.85 3.20 -8.42
C ARG A 110 20.01 2.15 -9.11
N LEU A 111 19.07 2.61 -9.94
CA LEU A 111 18.30 1.76 -10.86
C LEU A 111 18.80 1.94 -12.28
N ASN A 112 19.04 0.83 -12.97
CA ASN A 112 19.17 0.84 -14.43
C ASN A 112 17.89 0.24 -15.02
N TYR A 113 17.22 0.97 -15.91
CA TYR A 113 16.04 0.49 -16.62
C TYR A 113 16.11 0.85 -18.10
N PHE A 114 15.29 0.18 -18.90
CA PHE A 114 15.22 0.44 -20.34
C PHE A 114 13.91 1.14 -20.68
N GLU A 115 14.00 2.40 -21.08
CA GLU A 115 12.88 3.18 -21.60
C GLU A 115 13.40 4.03 -22.76
N ASN A 116 13.11 3.60 -23.99
CA ASN A 116 13.65 4.19 -25.22
C ASN A 116 15.19 4.27 -25.25
N GLY A 117 15.85 3.33 -24.56
CA GLY A 117 17.30 3.32 -24.32
C GLY A 117 17.62 2.92 -22.88
N TRP A 118 18.88 2.57 -22.61
CA TRP A 118 19.33 2.33 -21.24
C TRP A 118 19.37 3.66 -20.48
N GLN A 119 18.63 3.72 -19.39
CA GLN A 119 18.59 4.83 -18.46
C GLN A 119 19.07 4.38 -17.09
N SER A 120 19.68 5.32 -16.37
CA SER A 120 20.11 5.12 -14.99
C SER A 120 19.57 6.24 -14.14
N VAL A 121 18.85 5.90 -13.07
CA VAL A 121 18.33 6.85 -12.11
C VAL A 121 18.94 6.56 -10.75
N GLU A 122 19.50 7.60 -10.14
CA GLU A 122 20.02 7.55 -8.78
C GLU A 122 19.03 8.24 -7.83
N ARG A 123 18.89 7.68 -6.64
CA ARG A 123 18.04 8.15 -5.54
C ARG A 123 18.89 8.22 -4.28
N SER A 124 18.81 9.32 -3.57
CA SER A 124 19.68 9.62 -2.42
C SER A 124 19.15 9.07 -1.10
N TYR A 125 17.99 8.42 -1.12
CA TYR A 125 17.31 7.92 0.07
C TYR A 125 16.78 6.50 -0.14
N GLY A 126 17.01 5.64 0.85
CA GLY A 126 16.40 4.32 0.97
C GLY A 126 15.20 4.37 1.90
N THR A 127 14.06 3.86 1.46
CA THR A 127 12.78 3.94 2.18
C THR A 127 12.04 2.61 2.15
N PRO A 128 11.12 2.37 3.10
CA PRO A 128 10.29 1.18 3.09
C PRO A 128 8.93 1.41 2.41
N MET A 129 8.44 0.37 1.73
CA MET A 129 7.02 0.19 1.41
C MET A 129 6.62 -1.25 1.69
N LEU A 130 5.57 -1.46 2.48
CA LEU A 130 5.04 -2.75 2.91
C LEU A 130 3.59 -2.90 2.42
N GLN A 131 3.23 -4.07 1.89
CA GLN A 131 1.91 -4.31 1.30
C GLN A 131 1.31 -5.66 1.72
N THR A 132 -0.01 -5.75 1.85
CA THR A 132 -0.74 -7.04 1.95
C THR A 132 -1.28 -7.53 0.60
N TRP A 133 -0.86 -6.91 -0.52
CA TRP A 133 -1.39 -7.18 -1.86
C TRP A 133 -1.45 -8.68 -2.16
N ASN A 134 -2.62 -9.15 -2.60
CA ASN A 134 -2.89 -10.55 -2.93
C ASN A 134 -2.55 -11.58 -1.82
N LYS A 135 -2.35 -11.14 -0.57
CA LYS A 135 -2.15 -11.97 0.62
C LYS A 135 -3.32 -11.85 1.57
N PHE A 136 -3.65 -10.61 1.92
CA PHE A 136 -4.83 -10.26 2.70
C PHE A 136 -5.48 -9.03 2.07
N CYS A 137 -6.74 -9.18 1.70
CA CYS A 137 -7.58 -8.10 1.24
C CYS A 137 -8.88 -8.14 2.00
N PHE A 138 -9.57 -7.02 2.07
CA PHE A 138 -10.87 -6.97 2.74
C PHE A 138 -11.78 -5.96 2.05
N THR A 139 -13.07 -6.09 2.33
CA THR A 139 -14.10 -5.15 1.88
C THR A 139 -15.04 -4.83 3.02
N GLU A 140 -15.32 -3.55 3.24
CA GLU A 140 -16.13 -3.06 4.37
C GLU A 140 -15.50 -3.34 5.75
N GLY A 141 -15.83 -2.50 6.73
CA GLY A 141 -15.47 -2.70 8.13
C GLY A 141 -14.69 -1.52 8.69
N VAL A 142 -13.83 -1.81 9.66
CA VAL A 142 -12.93 -0.86 10.29
C VAL A 142 -11.52 -1.33 10.09
N LEU A 143 -10.66 -0.46 9.58
CA LEU A 143 -9.21 -0.61 9.58
C LEU A 143 -8.62 0.40 10.56
N GLU A 144 -7.76 -0.06 11.47
CA GLU A 144 -7.07 0.80 12.43
C GLU A 144 -5.60 0.40 12.55
N MET A 145 -4.76 1.41 12.80
CA MET A 145 -3.34 1.25 13.07
C MET A 145 -2.95 2.16 14.24
N SER A 146 -2.16 1.64 15.17
CA SER A 146 -1.48 2.46 16.17
C SER A 146 -0.04 2.70 15.70
N ALA A 147 0.34 3.97 15.52
CA ALA A 147 1.67 4.32 15.04
C ALA A 147 2.21 5.64 15.60
N GLN A 148 3.55 5.74 15.62
CA GLN A 148 4.32 6.96 15.80
C GLN A 148 4.98 7.30 14.46
N LEU A 149 4.67 8.47 13.90
CA LEU A 149 5.22 8.95 12.64
C LEU A 149 6.75 9.19 12.73
N PRO A 150 7.49 9.03 11.61
CA PRO A 150 8.93 9.18 11.59
C PRO A 150 9.36 10.63 11.74
N GLY A 151 10.51 10.84 12.35
CA GLY A 151 11.15 12.14 12.40
C GLY A 151 10.56 13.08 13.43
N SER A 152 10.62 14.39 13.17
CA SER A 152 10.05 15.42 14.04
C SER A 152 8.91 16.17 13.35
N ALA A 153 7.96 16.64 14.16
CA ALA A 153 6.80 17.39 13.72
C ALA A 153 7.15 18.65 12.89
N THR A 154 8.32 19.25 13.15
CA THR A 154 8.72 20.52 12.55
C THR A 154 9.62 20.39 11.33
N GLN A 155 10.15 19.19 11.06
CA GLN A 155 11.12 18.97 10.00
C GLN A 155 10.45 18.40 8.74
N PRO A 156 10.43 19.14 7.61
CA PRO A 156 9.87 18.66 6.35
C PRO A 156 10.76 17.59 5.68
N GLY A 157 10.21 16.96 4.64
CA GLY A 157 10.91 16.06 3.72
C GLY A 157 10.49 14.59 3.78
N LEU A 158 9.88 14.14 4.88
CA LEU A 158 9.34 12.78 4.99
C LEU A 158 7.83 12.77 4.70
N TRP A 159 7.36 11.74 4.00
CA TRP A 159 5.94 11.53 3.70
C TRP A 159 5.51 10.12 4.15
N PRO A 160 5.26 9.91 5.45
CA PRO A 160 4.71 8.64 5.93
C PRO A 160 3.25 8.50 5.46
N ALA A 161 2.91 7.30 5.00
CA ALA A 161 1.58 7.00 4.47
C ALA A 161 1.01 5.66 4.97
N PHE A 162 -0.31 5.64 5.07
CA PHE A 162 -1.15 4.48 5.39
C PHE A 162 -2.41 4.55 4.55
N TRP A 163 -2.58 3.61 3.64
CA TRP A 163 -3.58 3.73 2.58
C TRP A 163 -3.94 2.37 2.01
N LEU A 164 -4.98 2.36 1.19
CA LEU A 164 -5.55 1.19 0.54
C LEU A 164 -5.66 1.41 -0.95
N VAL A 165 -5.51 0.33 -1.72
CA VAL A 165 -5.93 0.33 -3.13
C VAL A 165 -6.59 -0.99 -3.51
N GLY A 166 -7.50 -0.96 -4.48
CA GLY A 166 -8.21 -2.16 -4.97
C GLY A 166 -7.26 -3.20 -5.57
N ASN A 167 -7.47 -4.47 -5.25
CA ASN A 167 -6.55 -5.59 -5.55
C ASN A 167 -6.30 -5.83 -7.04
N LEU A 168 -7.18 -5.32 -7.92
CA LEU A 168 -6.98 -5.33 -9.37
C LEU A 168 -5.77 -4.50 -9.83
N GLY A 169 -5.34 -3.52 -9.04
CA GLY A 169 -4.10 -2.78 -9.25
C GLY A 169 -3.08 -3.12 -8.18
N ARG A 170 -1.80 -2.85 -8.46
CA ARG A 170 -0.71 -2.94 -7.49
C ARG A 170 0.12 -1.67 -7.49
N ALA A 171 0.14 -0.99 -6.36
CA ALA A 171 0.96 0.19 -6.10
C ALA A 171 2.44 -0.09 -6.44
N THR A 172 3.08 0.92 -7.05
CA THR A 172 4.43 0.89 -7.69
C THR A 172 4.55 0.07 -8.98
N ALA A 173 3.64 -0.85 -9.27
CA ALA A 173 3.54 -1.52 -10.56
C ALA A 173 2.58 -0.75 -11.49
N ALA A 174 3.00 0.42 -11.98
CA ALA A 174 2.14 1.36 -12.73
C ALA A 174 1.41 0.73 -13.93
N ALA A 175 1.99 -0.26 -14.58
CA ALA A 175 1.32 -0.97 -15.69
C ALA A 175 0.04 -1.72 -15.24
N SER A 176 -0.02 -2.15 -13.97
CA SER A 176 -1.19 -2.82 -13.40
C SER A 176 -2.34 -1.88 -13.05
N THR A 177 -2.10 -0.57 -12.95
CA THR A 177 -3.13 0.41 -12.59
C THR A 177 -3.71 1.14 -13.80
N ASP A 178 -3.12 0.97 -14.99
CA ASP A 178 -3.56 1.59 -16.26
C ASP A 178 -5.04 1.29 -16.57
N GLY A 179 -5.86 2.35 -16.58
CA GLY A 179 -7.31 2.28 -16.81
C GLY A 179 -8.09 1.48 -15.77
N LEU A 180 -7.49 1.18 -14.60
CA LEU A 180 -8.12 0.56 -13.44
C LEU A 180 -8.19 1.52 -12.25
N TRP A 181 -7.12 2.27 -12.00
CA TRP A 181 -7.13 3.31 -10.99
C TRP A 181 -7.75 4.60 -11.55
N PRO A 182 -8.56 5.35 -10.77
CA PRO A 182 -9.20 5.05 -9.48
C PRO A 182 -10.72 4.83 -9.66
N TRP A 183 -11.13 3.93 -10.55
CA TRP A 183 -12.54 3.78 -10.94
C TRP A 183 -13.45 3.31 -9.81
N THR A 184 -14.64 3.91 -9.70
CA THR A 184 -15.63 3.64 -8.63
C THR A 184 -17.08 3.53 -9.12
N TYR A 185 -17.33 3.35 -10.42
CA TYR A 185 -18.69 3.17 -10.97
C TYR A 185 -18.87 1.80 -11.62
N SER A 186 -20.11 1.29 -11.60
CA SER A 186 -20.47 -0.05 -12.09
C SER A 186 -21.83 -0.06 -12.81
N HIS A 187 -21.96 0.72 -13.89
CA HIS A 187 -23.13 0.67 -14.77
C HIS A 187 -22.77 1.13 -16.19
N CYS A 188 -23.41 0.58 -17.22
CA CYS A 188 -23.13 1.00 -18.60
C CYS A 188 -23.77 2.37 -18.86
N PRO A 189 -22.99 3.42 -19.20
CA PRO A 189 -23.54 4.76 -19.39
C PRO A 189 -24.52 4.82 -20.58
N SER A 190 -25.61 5.57 -20.42
CA SER A 190 -26.52 5.92 -21.53
C SER A 190 -25.82 6.83 -22.54
N ALA A 191 -26.36 7.00 -23.75
CA ALA A 191 -25.75 7.88 -24.76
C ALA A 191 -25.55 9.33 -24.25
N ALA A 192 -26.52 9.85 -23.50
CA ALA A 192 -26.42 11.17 -22.87
C ALA A 192 -25.34 11.20 -21.77
N ASP A 193 -25.27 10.16 -20.93
CA ASP A 193 -24.25 10.08 -19.89
C ASP A 193 -22.83 10.00 -20.49
N ARG A 194 -22.64 9.29 -21.62
CA ARG A 194 -21.36 9.17 -22.32
C ARG A 194 -20.85 10.53 -22.79
N GLU A 195 -21.70 11.28 -23.49
CA GLU A 195 -21.37 12.61 -24.01
C GLU A 195 -21.03 13.58 -22.87
N ALA A 196 -21.87 13.60 -21.83
CA ALA A 196 -21.70 14.49 -20.70
C ALA A 196 -20.44 14.21 -19.88
N ASN A 197 -19.99 12.95 -19.81
CA ASN A 197 -18.90 12.50 -18.93
C ASN A 197 -17.63 12.06 -19.66
N SER A 198 -17.42 12.52 -20.91
CA SER A 198 -16.20 12.25 -21.68
C SER A 198 -15.96 10.75 -21.96
N HIS A 199 -17.03 10.00 -22.27
CA HIS A 199 -16.98 8.58 -22.66
C HIS A 199 -16.18 7.68 -21.69
N PRO A 200 -16.56 7.63 -20.41
CA PRO A 200 -15.79 6.93 -19.39
C PRO A 200 -15.66 5.42 -19.65
N GLU A 201 -16.58 4.82 -20.41
CA GLU A 201 -16.52 3.41 -20.82
C GLU A 201 -15.33 3.08 -21.73
N GLN A 202 -14.75 4.08 -22.40
CA GLN A 202 -13.58 3.91 -23.26
C GLN A 202 -12.26 3.93 -22.46
N SER A 203 -12.30 4.49 -21.24
CA SER A 203 -11.12 4.63 -20.37
C SER A 203 -11.10 3.61 -19.23
N GLN A 204 -12.27 3.16 -18.75
CA GLN A 204 -12.35 2.09 -17.75
C GLN A 204 -12.13 0.73 -18.42
N ARG A 205 -11.03 0.06 -18.09
CA ARG A 205 -10.63 -1.23 -18.68
C ARG A 205 -11.66 -2.34 -18.46
N ILE A 206 -12.22 -2.40 -17.25
CA ILE A 206 -13.26 -3.35 -16.88
C ILE A 206 -14.52 -2.54 -16.59
N ASN A 207 -15.32 -2.28 -17.63
CA ASN A 207 -16.54 -1.50 -17.53
C ASN A 207 -17.80 -2.36 -17.66
N ALA A 208 -18.92 -1.87 -17.15
CA ALA A 208 -20.19 -2.58 -17.12
C ALA A 208 -20.87 -2.73 -18.50
N CYS A 209 -20.35 -2.11 -19.57
CA CYS A 209 -20.83 -2.37 -20.93
C CYS A 209 -20.28 -3.69 -21.49
N LEU A 210 -19.25 -4.28 -20.86
CA LEU A 210 -18.67 -5.55 -21.26
C LEU A 210 -19.55 -6.73 -20.80
N GLY A 211 -19.93 -7.57 -21.75
CA GLY A 211 -20.73 -8.78 -21.51
C GLY A 211 -19.87 -10.04 -21.28
N ALA A 212 -20.55 -11.19 -21.17
CA ALA A 212 -19.97 -12.47 -20.80
C ALA A 212 -18.80 -12.93 -21.71
N ASP A 213 -18.85 -12.63 -23.01
CA ASP A 213 -17.83 -13.05 -23.99
C ASP A 213 -16.43 -12.50 -23.67
N PHE A 214 -16.38 -11.29 -23.12
CA PHE A 214 -15.13 -10.67 -22.69
C PHE A 214 -14.75 -11.16 -21.29
N THR A 215 -15.69 -11.09 -20.34
CA THR A 215 -15.38 -11.27 -18.92
C THR A 215 -15.04 -12.70 -18.54
N ALA A 216 -15.63 -13.70 -19.21
CA ALA A 216 -15.36 -15.12 -18.95
C ALA A 216 -13.88 -15.50 -19.16
N ARG A 217 -13.17 -14.84 -20.08
CA ARG A 217 -11.75 -15.09 -20.37
C ARG A 217 -10.82 -14.74 -19.20
N TYR A 218 -11.32 -13.92 -18.28
CA TYR A 218 -10.57 -13.36 -17.16
C TYR A 218 -11.18 -13.74 -15.81
N GLY A 219 -12.20 -14.62 -15.79
CA GLY A 219 -12.92 -14.98 -14.56
C GLY A 219 -13.67 -13.82 -13.92
N LEU A 220 -14.06 -12.80 -14.71
CA LEU A 220 -14.77 -11.62 -14.23
C LEU A 220 -16.30 -11.78 -14.38
N ASN A 221 -17.05 -11.06 -13.55
CA ASN A 221 -18.51 -11.02 -13.65
C ASN A 221 -18.94 -10.13 -14.84
N PRO A 222 -19.93 -10.55 -15.66
CA PRO A 222 -20.43 -9.75 -16.76
C PRO A 222 -21.18 -8.51 -16.25
N HIS A 223 -21.13 -7.41 -17.03
CA HIS A 223 -21.83 -6.16 -16.73
C HIS A 223 -21.48 -5.52 -15.38
N GLN A 224 -20.26 -5.75 -14.90
CA GLN A 224 -19.75 -5.18 -13.66
C GLN A 224 -18.58 -4.23 -13.98
N GLY A 225 -18.71 -2.95 -13.64
CA GLY A 225 -17.61 -2.00 -13.70
C GLY A 225 -16.71 -2.19 -12.50
N ARG A 226 -15.40 -2.23 -12.73
CA ARG A 226 -14.38 -2.55 -11.74
C ARG A 226 -13.22 -1.56 -11.78
N GLY A 227 -12.43 -1.52 -10.71
CA GLY A 227 -11.29 -0.61 -10.61
C GLY A 227 -10.29 -0.98 -9.53
N ALA A 228 -9.26 -0.16 -9.43
CA ALA A 228 -8.27 -0.15 -8.37
C ALA A 228 -8.39 1.20 -7.64
N THR A 229 -9.53 1.42 -6.97
CA THR A 229 -9.81 2.65 -6.21
C THR A 229 -8.77 2.85 -5.10
N GLU A 230 -8.45 4.09 -4.76
CA GLU A 230 -7.49 4.45 -3.70
C GLU A 230 -8.20 5.17 -2.53
N ILE A 231 -7.85 4.79 -1.31
CA ILE A 231 -8.31 5.43 -0.07
C ILE A 231 -7.12 5.71 0.84
N ASP A 232 -6.95 6.97 1.20
CA ASP A 232 -5.82 7.46 1.99
C ASP A 232 -6.26 7.78 3.41
N ILE A 233 -5.65 7.09 4.39
CA ILE A 233 -5.94 7.23 5.83
C ILE A 233 -4.90 8.15 6.47
N ILE A 234 -3.65 8.02 6.04
CA ILE A 234 -2.55 8.92 6.37
C ILE A 234 -1.80 9.23 5.08
N GLU A 235 -1.74 10.51 4.76
CA GLU A 235 -0.66 11.10 3.97
C GLU A 235 -0.12 12.29 4.76
N ALA A 236 0.85 12.02 5.64
CA ALA A 236 1.32 13.06 6.55
C ALA A 236 2.36 13.96 5.90
N MET A 237 2.34 15.22 6.31
CA MET A 237 3.33 16.21 5.96
C MET A 237 3.84 16.89 7.25
N PRO A 238 5.05 16.57 7.73
CA PRO A 238 5.68 17.29 8.82
C PRO A 238 6.21 18.66 8.35
N GLY A 239 6.35 19.60 9.29
CA GLY A 239 6.91 20.93 9.03
C GLY A 239 6.53 21.96 10.10
N GLY A 240 7.41 22.94 10.33
CA GLY A 240 7.31 23.86 11.48
C GLY A 240 6.22 24.93 11.40
N THR A 241 5.91 25.42 10.19
CA THR A 241 4.77 26.26 9.79
C THR A 241 5.19 26.96 8.51
N HIS A 242 5.06 26.29 7.38
CA HIS A 242 4.97 26.97 6.10
C HIS A 242 3.49 27.03 5.74
N ARG A 243 3.00 28.18 5.25
CA ARG A 243 1.78 28.11 4.44
C ARG A 243 2.17 27.24 3.26
N LEU A 244 1.59 26.04 3.15
CA LEU A 244 1.51 25.35 1.87
C LEU A 244 1.14 26.41 0.84
N GLN A 245 1.86 26.42 -0.30
CA GLN A 245 1.74 27.44 -1.35
C GLN A 245 0.30 27.93 -1.34
N GLN A 246 0.08 29.16 -0.83
CA GLN A 246 -1.26 29.70 -0.94
C GLN A 246 -1.53 29.66 -2.43
N PRO A 247 -2.61 29.00 -2.86
CA PRO A 247 -3.01 29.11 -4.24
C PRO A 247 -3.04 30.59 -4.61
N ALA A 248 -2.97 30.89 -5.90
CA ALA A 248 -2.97 32.23 -6.48
C ALA A 248 -4.25 33.07 -6.20
N LEU A 249 -4.90 32.87 -5.04
CA LEU A 249 -5.87 33.68 -4.35
C LEU A 249 -5.36 35.12 -4.28
N GLY A 250 -5.73 35.93 -5.27
CA GLY A 250 -5.38 37.35 -5.34
C GLY A 250 -4.38 37.75 -6.43
N LEU A 251 -3.85 36.82 -7.24
CA LEU A 251 -2.98 37.14 -8.39
C LEU A 251 -3.74 37.27 -9.72
N GLY A 252 -5.07 37.43 -9.66
CA GLY A 252 -5.94 37.54 -10.84
C GLY A 252 -6.20 36.22 -11.59
N HIS A 253 -5.61 35.11 -11.16
CA HIS A 253 -5.81 33.77 -11.74
C HIS A 253 -7.14 33.14 -11.28
N CYS A 254 -7.45 33.21 -9.99
CA CYS A 254 -8.68 32.69 -9.41
C CYS A 254 -9.75 33.79 -9.26
N PRO A 255 -11.05 33.43 -9.27
CA PRO A 255 -12.10 34.34 -8.84
C PRO A 255 -11.82 34.92 -7.45
N ALA A 256 -12.24 36.15 -7.20
CA ALA A 256 -12.08 36.78 -5.89
C ALA A 256 -12.88 36.00 -4.83
N VAL A 257 -12.20 35.61 -3.73
CA VAL A 257 -12.81 34.92 -2.60
C VAL A 257 -12.73 35.83 -1.37
N PRO A 258 -13.79 35.94 -0.54
CA PRO A 258 -13.74 36.73 0.69
C PRO A 258 -12.58 36.28 1.61
N PRO A 259 -11.82 37.22 2.22
CA PRO A 259 -10.70 36.86 3.11
C PRO A 259 -11.09 35.91 4.24
N SER A 260 -12.30 36.05 4.78
CA SER A 260 -12.84 35.17 5.83
C SER A 260 -13.03 33.72 5.38
N GLU A 261 -13.25 33.47 4.09
CA GLU A 261 -13.35 32.12 3.53
C GLU A 261 -11.95 31.53 3.28
N VAL A 262 -10.99 32.36 2.88
CA VAL A 262 -9.58 31.96 2.75
C VAL A 262 -8.99 31.59 4.11
N ASP A 263 -9.31 32.36 5.16
CA ASP A 263 -8.79 32.14 6.51
C ASP A 263 -9.21 30.80 7.11
N LYS A 264 -10.41 30.32 6.76
CA LYS A 264 -10.91 28.99 7.18
C LYS A 264 -10.16 27.83 6.55
N LEU A 265 -9.37 28.09 5.51
CA LEU A 265 -8.64 27.08 4.76
C LEU A 265 -7.14 27.16 4.99
N ARG A 266 -6.70 27.96 5.97
CA ARG A 266 -5.29 28.03 6.36
C ARG A 266 -4.84 26.67 6.87
N MET A 267 -4.02 26.01 6.06
CA MET A 267 -3.40 24.74 6.40
C MET A 267 -2.20 25.01 7.33
N SER A 268 -2.14 24.31 8.46
CA SER A 268 -1.00 24.36 9.38
C SER A 268 -0.26 23.03 9.34
N LEU A 269 1.07 23.07 9.35
CA LEU A 269 1.92 21.90 9.51
C LEU A 269 2.24 21.67 11.00
N PRO A 270 2.45 20.42 11.44
CA PRO A 270 2.29 19.19 10.65
C PRO A 270 0.82 18.89 10.35
N MET A 271 0.57 18.22 9.23
CA MET A 271 -0.78 17.82 8.83
C MET A 271 -0.85 16.38 8.32
N VAL A 272 -2.07 15.87 8.20
CA VAL A 272 -2.39 14.61 7.53
C VAL A 272 -3.52 14.83 6.53
N ALA A 273 -3.29 14.40 5.29
CA ALA A 273 -4.34 14.27 4.30
C ALA A 273 -5.04 12.90 4.41
N THR A 274 -6.35 12.93 4.25
CA THR A 274 -7.23 11.76 4.09
C THR A 274 -8.02 11.94 2.80
N ALA A 275 -8.17 10.89 2.00
CA ALA A 275 -8.81 11.01 0.69
C ALA A 275 -9.53 9.74 0.24
N LEU A 276 -10.54 9.94 -0.60
CA LEU A 276 -11.04 8.95 -1.54
C LEU A 276 -10.77 9.46 -2.95
N GLN A 277 -10.03 8.70 -3.74
CA GLN A 277 -9.85 9.02 -5.15
C GLN A 277 -10.89 8.28 -5.99
N ALA A 278 -11.49 8.98 -6.95
CA ALA A 278 -12.66 8.47 -7.64
C ALA A 278 -12.69 8.88 -9.12
N ALA A 279 -12.97 7.91 -9.99
CA ALA A 279 -13.26 8.11 -11.41
C ALA A 279 -14.61 7.53 -11.85
N PRO A 280 -15.29 8.15 -12.84
CA PRO A 280 -14.87 9.37 -13.53
C PRO A 280 -15.00 10.60 -12.63
N GLY A 281 -14.06 11.53 -12.74
CA GLY A 281 -14.12 12.82 -12.05
C GLY A 281 -15.06 13.79 -12.75
N VAL A 282 -15.35 14.93 -12.11
CA VAL A 282 -16.09 16.02 -12.75
C VAL A 282 -15.35 16.42 -14.05
N PRO A 283 -15.99 16.38 -15.23
CA PRO A 283 -15.30 16.53 -16.52
C PRO A 283 -14.53 17.85 -16.68
N ARG A 284 -13.53 17.85 -17.57
CA ARG A 284 -12.71 19.05 -17.81
C ARG A 284 -13.54 20.17 -18.43
N GLY A 285 -13.39 21.38 -17.89
CA GLY A 285 -13.98 22.60 -18.47
C GLY A 285 -15.49 22.71 -18.31
N VAL A 286 -16.10 21.96 -17.39
CA VAL A 286 -17.48 22.21 -16.94
C VAL A 286 -17.46 23.25 -15.82
N ASP A 287 -18.57 23.98 -15.68
CA ASP A 287 -18.71 25.11 -14.77
C ASP A 287 -18.55 24.75 -13.29
N GLN A 288 -18.77 23.48 -12.95
CA GLN A 288 -18.71 22.91 -11.60
C GLN A 288 -17.29 22.58 -11.14
N ARG A 289 -16.36 22.36 -12.08
CA ARG A 289 -14.95 22.06 -11.76
C ARG A 289 -14.18 23.36 -11.58
N PRO A 290 -13.61 23.66 -10.41
CA PRO A 290 -12.70 24.78 -10.26
C PRO A 290 -11.45 24.57 -11.08
N GLN A 291 -10.83 25.70 -11.38
CA GLN A 291 -9.50 25.73 -11.95
C GLN A 291 -8.50 25.15 -10.95
N GLN A 292 -7.40 24.61 -11.49
CA GLN A 292 -6.32 24.09 -10.67
C GLN A 292 -5.83 25.18 -9.71
N MET A 293 -5.60 24.84 -8.44
CA MET A 293 -5.23 25.81 -7.41
C MET A 293 -6.29 26.90 -7.16
N CYS A 294 -7.55 26.73 -7.56
CA CYS A 294 -8.63 27.64 -7.18
C CYS A 294 -9.65 26.94 -6.28
N LEU A 295 -10.36 27.76 -5.48
CA LEU A 295 -11.43 27.25 -4.64
C LEU A 295 -12.66 26.90 -5.50
N PRO A 296 -13.42 25.86 -5.12
CA PRO A 296 -14.68 25.54 -5.76
C PRO A 296 -15.66 26.70 -5.64
N ASP A 297 -16.42 26.96 -6.71
CA ASP A 297 -17.64 27.76 -6.55
C ASP A 297 -18.68 26.91 -5.82
N TRP A 298 -18.77 27.12 -4.51
CA TRP A 298 -19.68 26.39 -3.63
C TRP A 298 -21.16 26.55 -4.01
N ASN A 299 -21.52 27.59 -4.78
CA ASN A 299 -22.88 27.79 -5.29
C ASN A 299 -23.16 26.92 -6.51
N ARG A 300 -22.15 26.65 -7.34
CA ARG A 300 -22.28 25.84 -8.57
C ARG A 300 -22.23 24.34 -8.33
N GLN A 301 -22.10 23.87 -7.08
CA GLN A 301 -22.07 22.44 -6.73
C GLN A 301 -20.89 21.67 -7.34
N TRP A 302 -19.69 21.82 -6.78
CA TRP A 302 -18.75 20.69 -6.78
C TRP A 302 -19.24 19.66 -5.76
N TYR A 303 -18.92 19.83 -4.49
CA TYR A 303 -19.40 18.96 -3.41
C TYR A 303 -19.80 19.84 -2.23
N LYS A 304 -21.07 20.24 -2.17
CA LYS A 304 -21.55 21.21 -1.15
C LYS A 304 -21.30 20.73 0.28
N GLU A 305 -21.40 19.42 0.51
CA GLU A 305 -21.13 18.79 1.82
C GLU A 305 -19.65 18.93 2.24
N LEU A 306 -18.75 19.14 1.29
CA LEU A 306 -17.31 19.33 1.51
C LEU A 306 -16.93 20.80 1.65
N LYS A 307 -17.89 21.71 1.86
CA LYS A 307 -17.55 23.10 2.17
C LYS A 307 -16.88 23.17 3.55
N GLN A 308 -15.80 23.95 3.67
CA GLN A 308 -15.13 24.22 4.94
C GLN A 308 -16.10 24.69 6.04
N GLY A 309 -15.78 24.31 7.29
CA GLY A 309 -16.60 24.65 8.46
C GLY A 309 -17.83 23.77 8.65
N THR A 310 -18.04 22.75 7.79
CA THR A 310 -19.11 21.77 7.95
C THR A 310 -18.71 20.73 9.00
N SER A 311 -19.07 20.95 10.28
CA SER A 311 -18.71 20.04 11.38
C SER A 311 -19.21 18.59 11.22
N PRO A 312 -20.35 18.30 10.56
CA PRO A 312 -20.70 16.92 10.20
C PRO A 312 -19.64 16.23 9.33
N THR A 313 -18.97 16.98 8.45
CA THR A 313 -17.94 16.49 7.52
C THR A 313 -16.54 16.46 8.17
N TYR A 314 -16.13 17.54 8.84
CA TYR A 314 -14.72 17.77 9.23
C TYR A 314 -14.43 17.57 10.72
N GLY A 315 -15.45 17.45 11.57
CA GLY A 315 -15.23 17.48 13.02
C GLY A 315 -14.73 18.85 13.51
N THR A 316 -14.30 18.91 14.78
CA THR A 316 -13.88 20.17 15.43
C THR A 316 -12.52 20.10 16.12
N ASP A 317 -11.95 18.90 16.28
CA ASP A 317 -10.76 18.69 17.10
C ASP A 317 -9.45 19.00 16.39
N TYR A 318 -9.40 18.89 15.05
CA TYR A 318 -8.15 18.94 14.28
C TYR A 318 -8.10 20.05 13.24
N ASN A 319 -9.00 21.04 13.35
CA ASN A 319 -9.10 22.16 12.41
C ASN A 319 -9.10 21.69 10.94
N SER A 320 -9.89 20.66 10.66
CA SER A 320 -9.88 19.96 9.38
C SER A 320 -10.50 20.82 8.28
N THR A 321 -9.88 20.81 7.11
CA THR A 321 -10.30 21.62 5.95
C THR A 321 -10.26 20.79 4.66
N PRO A 322 -11.00 21.19 3.62
CA PRO A 322 -10.84 20.59 2.29
C PRO A 322 -9.40 20.68 1.80
N ASN A 323 -8.89 19.63 1.15
CA ASN A 323 -7.56 19.64 0.57
C ASN A 323 -7.52 20.48 -0.72
N MET A 324 -7.30 21.78 -0.59
CA MET A 324 -7.32 22.70 -1.73
C MET A 324 -6.17 22.52 -2.73
N ASN A 325 -5.12 21.79 -2.34
CA ASN A 325 -3.94 21.60 -3.17
C ASN A 325 -4.12 20.46 -4.18
N PHE A 326 -5.10 19.59 -3.95
CA PHE A 326 -5.32 18.43 -4.79
C PHE A 326 -6.80 18.10 -4.89
N TRP A 327 -7.38 18.42 -6.04
CA TRP A 327 -8.76 18.07 -6.37
C TRP A 327 -8.88 16.84 -7.28
N GLY A 328 -7.76 16.24 -7.69
CA GLY A 328 -7.66 15.15 -8.66
C GLY A 328 -6.97 15.55 -9.97
N ASP A 329 -6.63 14.54 -10.77
CA ASP A 329 -5.73 14.67 -11.92
C ASP A 329 -6.47 14.72 -13.26
N TYR A 330 -5.81 15.25 -14.28
CA TYR A 330 -6.24 15.14 -15.68
C TYR A 330 -5.35 14.17 -16.43
N PHE A 331 -5.94 13.14 -17.02
CA PHE A 331 -5.27 12.25 -17.96
C PHE A 331 -5.57 12.73 -19.38
N PRO A 332 -4.55 13.20 -20.13
CA PRO A 332 -4.76 13.70 -21.48
C PRO A 332 -5.16 12.59 -22.45
N PHE A 333 -5.66 12.98 -23.61
CA PHE A 333 -5.99 12.05 -24.68
C PHE A 333 -4.76 11.25 -25.12
N HIS A 334 -4.93 9.94 -25.24
CA HIS A 334 -4.00 9.04 -25.92
C HIS A 334 -4.77 8.27 -27.01
N PRO A 335 -4.12 7.81 -28.09
CA PRO A 335 -4.80 7.00 -29.10
C PRO A 335 -5.53 5.80 -28.45
N GLY A 336 -6.87 5.80 -28.51
CA GLY A 336 -7.72 4.78 -27.87
C GLY A 336 -8.28 5.12 -26.48
N HIS A 337 -7.92 6.26 -25.88
CA HIS A 337 -8.41 6.71 -24.57
C HIS A 337 -8.80 8.20 -24.60
N PRO A 338 -10.09 8.55 -24.41
CA PRO A 338 -10.51 9.94 -24.28
C PRO A 338 -9.87 10.56 -23.03
N GLY A 339 -9.52 11.84 -23.14
CA GLY A 339 -8.99 12.59 -22.00
C GLY A 339 -10.05 12.69 -20.89
N MET A 340 -9.65 12.45 -19.65
CA MET A 340 -10.58 12.29 -18.53
C MET A 340 -9.97 12.80 -17.22
N HIS A 341 -10.83 13.30 -16.33
CA HIS A 341 -10.42 13.72 -14.99
C HIS A 341 -10.70 12.63 -13.97
N THR A 342 -9.86 12.58 -12.94
CA THR A 342 -10.18 11.94 -11.65
C THR A 342 -10.51 13.03 -10.63
N ASP A 343 -11.20 12.65 -9.56
CA ASP A 343 -11.41 13.51 -8.41
C ASP A 343 -10.72 12.93 -7.18
N ALA A 344 -10.23 13.82 -6.32
CA ALA A 344 -9.81 13.50 -4.96
C ALA A 344 -10.79 14.16 -3.98
N VAL A 345 -11.63 13.33 -3.35
CA VAL A 345 -12.49 13.76 -2.25
C VAL A 345 -11.66 13.73 -0.98
N SER A 346 -11.02 14.86 -0.66
CA SER A 346 -9.93 14.91 0.31
C SER A 346 -10.06 16.04 1.34
N ALA A 347 -9.54 15.78 2.53
CA ALA A 347 -9.42 16.72 3.64
C ALA A 347 -7.98 16.70 4.18
N VAL A 348 -7.54 17.83 4.70
CA VAL A 348 -6.32 17.93 5.52
C VAL A 348 -6.68 18.25 6.97
N ASN A 349 -5.90 17.71 7.89
CA ASN A 349 -6.14 17.80 9.34
C ASN A 349 -4.83 18.16 10.03
N VAL A 350 -4.87 19.04 11.02
CA VAL A 350 -3.67 19.37 11.81
C VAL A 350 -3.31 18.18 12.70
N LEU A 351 -2.08 17.71 12.60
CA LEU A 351 -1.57 16.66 13.47
C LEU A 351 -1.07 17.26 14.80
N PRO A 352 -1.35 16.61 15.95
CA PRO A 352 -0.68 16.98 17.18
C PRO A 352 0.81 16.66 17.06
N GLN A 353 1.67 17.47 17.69
CA GLN A 353 3.12 17.19 17.70
C GLN A 353 3.46 15.82 18.31
N SER A 354 2.63 15.33 19.22
CA SER A 354 2.76 14.01 19.83
C SER A 354 2.67 12.86 18.84
N ALA A 355 2.10 13.07 17.63
CA ALA A 355 2.10 12.09 16.54
C ALA A 355 3.51 11.64 16.13
N PHE A 356 4.53 12.42 16.43
CA PHE A 356 5.94 12.16 16.11
C PHE A 356 6.75 11.68 17.31
N THR A 357 6.20 11.71 18.52
CA THR A 357 6.90 11.33 19.76
C THR A 357 6.20 10.22 20.55
N GLY A 358 5.00 9.81 20.14
CA GLY A 358 4.22 8.76 20.77
C GLY A 358 3.26 8.08 19.78
N GLN A 359 2.63 7.00 20.27
CA GLN A 359 1.67 6.22 19.50
C GLN A 359 0.31 6.93 19.46
N HIS A 360 -0.27 6.99 18.28
CA HIS A 360 -1.60 7.51 18.01
C HIS A 360 -2.41 6.49 17.21
N VAL A 361 -3.73 6.48 17.38
CA VAL A 361 -4.61 5.52 16.68
C VAL A 361 -5.25 6.20 15.48
N TYR A 362 -4.84 5.77 14.29
CA TYR A 362 -5.39 6.19 13.01
C TYR A 362 -6.38 5.15 12.53
N ARG A 363 -7.61 5.57 12.21
CA ARG A 363 -8.71 4.64 11.98
C ARG A 363 -9.61 5.11 10.85
N MET A 364 -10.05 4.16 10.04
CA MET A 364 -11.03 4.33 8.98
C MET A 364 -12.17 3.32 9.18
N GLU A 365 -13.40 3.84 9.26
CA GLU A 365 -14.62 3.04 9.11
C GLU A 365 -15.16 3.20 7.69
N TRP A 366 -15.45 2.08 7.05
CA TRP A 366 -15.81 2.00 5.65
C TRP A 366 -17.08 1.17 5.47
N LYS A 367 -18.09 1.79 4.85
CA LYS A 367 -19.30 1.14 4.36
C LYS A 367 -19.39 1.31 2.85
N THR A 368 -19.50 0.22 2.11
CA THR A 368 -19.44 0.25 0.64
C THR A 368 -20.76 0.62 -0.03
N GLY A 369 -20.70 0.85 -1.34
CA GLY A 369 -21.87 0.94 -2.22
C GLY A 369 -22.49 2.34 -2.32
N PRO A 370 -23.64 2.47 -3.00
CA PRO A 370 -24.26 3.76 -3.33
C PRO A 370 -24.85 4.49 -2.12
N ASN A 371 -25.04 3.79 -0.99
CA ASN A 371 -25.48 4.36 0.29
C ASN A 371 -24.41 4.19 1.39
N GLY A 372 -23.15 4.08 0.95
CA GLY A 372 -21.98 3.89 1.78
C GLY A 372 -21.47 5.18 2.41
N TYR A 373 -20.38 5.06 3.15
CA TYR A 373 -19.60 6.18 3.66
C TYR A 373 -18.17 5.77 4.00
N LEU A 374 -17.31 6.77 4.18
CA LEU A 374 -16.01 6.66 4.83
C LEU A 374 -15.98 7.61 6.02
N LEU A 375 -15.48 7.15 7.16
CA LEU A 375 -15.25 7.95 8.36
C LEU A 375 -13.80 7.76 8.82
N PHE A 376 -13.04 8.84 8.85
CA PHE A 376 -11.66 8.87 9.32
C PHE A 376 -11.61 9.50 10.71
N THR A 377 -10.88 8.86 11.62
CA THR A 377 -10.68 9.33 12.99
C THR A 377 -9.23 9.20 13.42
N LEU A 378 -8.79 10.14 14.25
CA LEU A 378 -7.53 10.11 14.98
C LEU A 378 -7.86 10.11 16.47
N ASP A 379 -7.36 9.13 17.22
CA ASP A 379 -7.61 8.95 18.66
C ASP A 379 -9.10 9.01 19.03
N GLY A 380 -9.95 8.39 18.19
CA GLY A 380 -11.40 8.36 18.37
C GLY A 380 -12.13 9.68 18.06
N LYS A 381 -11.41 10.70 17.57
CA LYS A 381 -11.97 11.99 17.18
C LYS A 381 -12.03 12.10 15.66
N LYS A 382 -13.17 12.57 15.14
CA LYS A 382 -13.42 12.66 13.70
C LYS A 382 -12.49 13.67 13.03
N GLN A 383 -11.88 13.23 11.93
CA GLN A 383 -11.08 14.02 11.01
C GLN A 383 -11.87 14.36 9.75
N PHE A 384 -12.51 13.35 9.15
CA PHE A 384 -13.22 13.52 7.89
C PHE A 384 -14.31 12.47 7.71
N TYR A 385 -15.44 12.87 7.14
CA TYR A 385 -16.57 12.01 6.82
C TYR A 385 -17.01 12.25 5.38
N ILE A 386 -17.03 11.18 4.58
CA ILE A 386 -17.47 11.19 3.19
C ILE A 386 -18.75 10.37 3.11
N ASN A 387 -19.88 11.03 2.85
CA ASN A 387 -21.13 10.36 2.52
C ASN A 387 -21.12 9.97 1.02
N ALA A 388 -21.67 8.82 0.66
CA ALA A 388 -21.83 8.45 -0.75
C ALA A 388 -22.59 9.51 -1.56
N THR A 389 -23.52 10.25 -0.94
CA THR A 389 -24.27 11.35 -1.57
C THR A 389 -23.39 12.42 -2.22
N VAL A 390 -22.13 12.54 -1.79
CA VAL A 390 -21.14 13.45 -2.37
C VAL A 390 -20.81 13.06 -3.82
N ILE A 391 -20.75 11.76 -4.14
CA ILE A 391 -20.24 11.26 -5.42
C ILE A 391 -21.29 10.53 -6.28
N THR A 392 -22.53 10.41 -5.80
CA THR A 392 -23.66 9.76 -6.50
C THR A 392 -24.31 10.67 -7.56
N LYS A 393 -25.23 10.09 -8.34
CA LYS A 393 -25.81 10.63 -9.59
C LYS A 393 -26.83 11.77 -9.38
N ASP A 394 -26.42 12.89 -8.77
CA ASP A 394 -27.34 14.02 -8.50
C ASP A 394 -26.75 15.40 -8.84
N MET A 395 -25.69 15.46 -9.67
CA MET A 395 -25.04 16.72 -10.04
C MET A 395 -25.26 17.07 -11.52
N PRO A 396 -26.16 18.01 -11.84
CA PRO A 396 -26.23 18.62 -13.16
C PRO A 396 -24.91 19.30 -13.51
N ILE A 397 -24.45 19.11 -14.75
CA ILE A 397 -23.23 19.75 -15.25
C ILE A 397 -23.52 20.62 -16.46
N SER A 398 -22.80 21.72 -16.56
CA SER A 398 -22.97 22.74 -17.60
C SER A 398 -21.63 23.24 -18.12
N ARG A 399 -21.62 23.80 -19.32
CA ARG A 399 -20.46 24.48 -19.90
C ARG A 399 -20.91 25.83 -20.41
N ASN A 400 -20.28 26.91 -19.93
CA ASN A 400 -20.72 28.28 -20.26
C ASN A 400 -22.17 28.56 -19.84
N ASN A 401 -22.62 27.93 -18.76
CA ASN A 401 -24.00 27.88 -18.26
C ASN A 401 -25.01 27.13 -19.15
N ASP A 402 -24.58 26.51 -20.25
CA ASP A 402 -25.44 25.63 -21.04
C ASP A 402 -25.43 24.22 -20.43
N PRO A 403 -26.59 23.64 -20.07
CA PRO A 403 -26.67 22.28 -19.55
C PRO A 403 -26.15 21.26 -20.57
N ILE A 404 -25.22 20.40 -20.14
CA ILE A 404 -24.66 19.33 -20.99
C ILE A 404 -25.01 17.92 -20.50
N GLY A 405 -25.55 17.80 -19.28
CA GLY A 405 -26.03 16.52 -18.74
C GLY A 405 -25.91 16.45 -17.22
N THR A 406 -25.65 15.25 -16.71
CA THR A 406 -25.48 14.96 -15.28
C THR A 406 -24.22 14.15 -15.10
N MET A 407 -23.51 14.38 -13.98
CA MET A 407 -22.34 13.61 -13.59
C MET A 407 -22.73 12.13 -13.43
N LEU A 408 -21.89 11.23 -13.96
CA LEU A 408 -22.11 9.79 -13.87
C LEU A 408 -22.01 9.29 -12.42
N GLY A 409 -23.04 8.59 -11.92
CA GLY A 409 -23.05 8.14 -10.52
C GLY A 409 -21.87 7.25 -10.15
N ARG A 410 -21.09 7.64 -9.15
CA ARG A 410 -20.10 6.77 -8.50
C ARG A 410 -20.67 6.19 -7.21
N GLN A 411 -19.89 5.33 -6.57
CA GLN A 411 -20.21 4.76 -5.26
C GLN A 411 -18.97 4.71 -4.39
N ILE A 412 -19.16 4.57 -3.07
CA ILE A 412 -18.06 4.19 -2.18
C ILE A 412 -17.61 2.78 -2.63
N PRO A 413 -16.30 2.55 -2.84
CA PRO A 413 -15.81 1.35 -3.52
C PRO A 413 -16.28 0.06 -2.86
N GLU A 414 -16.49 -0.97 -3.68
CA GLU A 414 -16.88 -2.33 -3.27
C GLU A 414 -15.77 -3.36 -3.57
N GLU A 415 -14.64 -2.89 -4.12
CA GLU A 415 -13.49 -3.72 -4.46
C GLU A 415 -12.88 -4.37 -3.19
N PRO A 416 -12.33 -5.59 -3.27
CA PRO A 416 -11.39 -6.07 -2.27
C PRO A 416 -10.13 -5.20 -2.30
N MET A 417 -9.78 -4.61 -1.17
CA MET A 417 -8.63 -3.69 -1.06
C MET A 417 -7.57 -4.26 -0.13
N TYR A 418 -6.32 -3.92 -0.39
CA TYR A 418 -5.17 -4.36 0.41
C TYR A 418 -4.47 -3.16 1.06
N ILE A 419 -3.75 -3.44 2.14
CA ILE A 419 -3.11 -2.43 3.00
C ILE A 419 -1.73 -2.08 2.49
N ILE A 420 -1.39 -0.78 2.55
CA ILE A 420 -0.08 -0.25 2.23
C ILE A 420 0.41 0.66 3.36
N LEU A 421 1.67 0.44 3.77
CA LEU A 421 2.39 1.24 4.77
C LEU A 421 3.73 1.64 4.15
N ASN A 422 4.02 2.93 4.05
CA ASN A 422 5.30 3.38 3.48
C ASN A 422 5.76 4.73 4.04
N VAL A 423 7.00 5.06 3.72
CA VAL A 423 7.51 6.43 3.84
C VAL A 423 8.01 6.84 2.46
N ASP A 424 7.32 7.76 1.81
CA ASP A 424 7.76 8.34 0.54
C ASP A 424 8.57 9.63 0.77
N MET A 425 9.26 10.10 -0.27
CA MET A 425 9.98 11.37 -0.28
C MET A 425 9.86 11.99 -1.67
N SER A 426 9.16 13.12 -1.80
CA SER A 426 8.75 13.66 -3.09
C SER A 426 9.00 15.16 -3.18
N MET A 427 9.45 15.65 -4.34
CA MET A 427 9.50 17.10 -4.60
C MET A 427 8.11 17.73 -4.77
N ASN A 428 7.07 16.94 -5.02
CA ASN A 428 5.69 17.42 -5.18
C ASN A 428 4.92 17.43 -3.84
N TRP A 429 5.41 16.74 -2.80
CA TRP A 429 4.75 16.64 -1.50
C TRP A 429 5.73 16.58 -0.34
N GLY A 430 5.59 17.49 0.62
CA GLY A 430 6.42 17.52 1.83
C GLY A 430 7.83 18.06 1.64
N TRP A 431 8.26 18.30 0.40
CA TRP A 431 9.44 19.11 0.07
C TRP A 431 9.10 20.61 0.12
N GLN A 432 10.00 21.42 0.66
CA GLN A 432 9.90 22.86 0.51
C GLN A 432 10.49 23.29 -0.83
N ASP A 433 9.87 24.31 -1.45
CA ASP A 433 10.35 24.88 -2.70
C ASP A 433 11.83 25.27 -2.58
N CYS A 434 12.64 24.73 -3.48
CA CYS A 434 13.98 25.25 -3.68
C CYS A 434 13.87 26.55 -4.49
N GLU A 435 14.53 27.63 -4.05
CA GLU A 435 14.63 28.84 -4.86
C GLU A 435 15.45 28.50 -6.14
N HIS A 436 14.75 28.33 -7.26
CA HIS A 436 15.34 27.98 -8.56
C HIS A 436 16.55 28.89 -8.85
N GLY A 437 17.73 28.28 -8.96
CA GLY A 437 19.00 28.97 -9.23
C GLY A 437 19.97 29.02 -8.04
N LYS A 438 19.52 28.76 -6.79
CA LYS A 438 20.43 28.61 -5.64
C LYS A 438 20.74 27.12 -5.39
N CYS A 439 22.02 26.77 -5.42
CA CYS A 439 22.54 25.42 -5.11
C CYS A 439 21.98 24.26 -5.97
N GLY A 440 21.37 24.55 -7.13
CA GLY A 440 20.91 23.53 -8.07
C GLY A 440 19.75 22.63 -7.59
N CYS A 441 19.04 23.01 -6.52
CA CYS A 441 17.96 22.20 -5.94
C CYS A 441 18.37 20.75 -5.57
N CYS A 442 19.62 20.57 -5.15
CA CYS A 442 20.11 19.24 -4.83
C CYS A 442 19.45 18.65 -3.58
N THR A 443 19.37 17.32 -3.53
CA THR A 443 18.63 16.54 -2.52
C THR A 443 19.54 15.54 -1.81
N ASP A 444 20.86 15.74 -1.89
CA ASP A 444 21.81 14.78 -1.37
C ASP A 444 22.33 15.17 0.02
N CYS A 445 22.12 14.29 1.01
CA CYS A 445 22.68 14.45 2.34
C CYS A 445 24.20 14.24 2.41
N SER A 446 24.79 13.59 1.40
CA SER A 446 26.24 13.35 1.35
C SER A 446 27.04 14.50 0.76
N ASP A 447 26.40 15.42 0.02
CA ASP A 447 27.05 16.59 -0.57
C ASP A 447 27.02 17.78 0.43
N PRO A 448 28.19 18.23 0.94
CA PRO A 448 28.26 19.38 1.85
C PRO A 448 27.75 20.68 1.22
N LYS A 449 27.78 20.80 -0.11
CA LYS A 449 27.21 21.97 -0.82
C LYS A 449 25.68 21.99 -0.72
N CYS A 450 25.06 20.82 -0.61
CA CYS A 450 23.61 20.67 -0.45
C CYS A 450 23.20 20.95 0.98
N THR A 451 23.83 20.26 1.94
CA THR A 451 23.49 20.38 3.36
C THR A 451 23.88 21.72 3.97
N GLY A 452 24.91 22.38 3.44
CA GLY A 452 25.34 23.73 3.84
C GLY A 452 24.70 24.86 3.01
N CYS A 453 23.78 24.56 2.10
CA CYS A 453 23.21 25.58 1.21
C CYS A 453 22.31 26.57 1.96
N PRO A 454 22.59 27.88 1.93
CA PRO A 454 21.70 28.88 2.53
C PRO A 454 20.31 28.96 1.89
N GLY A 455 20.18 28.49 0.65
CA GLY A 455 18.90 28.38 -0.07
C GLY A 455 18.10 27.09 0.20
N LEU A 456 18.65 26.16 1.00
CA LEU A 456 17.99 24.91 1.42
C LEU A 456 18.18 24.65 2.92
N PRO A 457 17.89 25.62 3.81
CA PRO A 457 18.20 25.49 5.23
C PRO A 457 17.52 24.30 5.91
N TRP A 458 16.40 23.83 5.36
CA TRP A 458 15.66 22.67 5.87
C TRP A 458 16.32 21.32 5.53
N LEU A 459 17.12 21.23 4.46
CA LEU A 459 17.74 19.97 4.01
C LEU A 459 18.77 19.45 5.02
N GLY A 460 19.62 20.34 5.55
CA GLY A 460 20.57 19.97 6.61
C GLY A 460 19.87 19.38 7.85
N GLY A 461 18.72 19.94 8.22
CA GLY A 461 17.89 19.42 9.32
C GLY A 461 17.31 18.03 9.02
N LEU A 462 16.82 17.80 7.79
CA LEU A 462 16.36 16.47 7.36
C LEU A 462 17.51 15.46 7.47
N CYS A 463 18.67 15.80 6.94
CA CYS A 463 19.84 14.92 6.93
C CYS A 463 20.33 14.58 8.34
N GLN A 464 20.28 15.53 9.29
CA GLN A 464 20.61 15.28 10.70
C GLN A 464 19.59 14.37 11.40
N GLN A 465 18.35 14.34 10.92
CA GLN A 465 17.28 13.52 11.48
C GLN A 465 17.28 12.09 10.94
N LEU A 466 17.98 11.82 9.83
CA LEU A 466 18.09 10.47 9.27
C LEU A 466 19.21 9.67 9.97
N PRO A 467 19.00 8.37 10.25
CA PRO A 467 17.82 7.56 9.92
C PRO A 467 16.60 7.88 10.80
N ALA A 468 15.40 7.77 10.22
CA ALA A 468 14.12 8.04 10.91
C ALA A 468 13.18 6.84 10.83
N ASP A 469 12.60 6.46 11.97
CA ASP A 469 11.75 5.27 12.11
C ASP A 469 10.27 5.65 12.20
N TYR A 470 9.47 5.11 11.29
CA TYR A 470 8.02 5.05 11.39
C TYR A 470 7.68 3.75 12.15
N SER A 471 7.20 3.90 13.39
CA SER A 471 7.03 2.79 14.34
C SER A 471 5.55 2.47 14.53
N ILE A 472 5.16 1.25 14.18
CA ILE A 472 3.77 0.79 14.18
C ILE A 472 3.62 -0.31 15.23
N ASP A 473 2.75 -0.07 16.20
CA ASP A 473 2.45 -0.98 17.30
C ASP A 473 1.57 -2.13 16.82
N TYR A 474 0.50 -1.84 16.09
CA TYR A 474 -0.37 -2.87 15.53
C TYR A 474 -1.12 -2.37 14.29
N VAL A 475 -1.59 -3.33 13.48
CA VAL A 475 -2.61 -3.12 12.45
C VAL A 475 -3.76 -4.10 12.69
N ARG A 476 -5.01 -3.61 12.70
CA ARG A 476 -6.20 -4.42 12.98
C ARG A 476 -7.33 -4.13 12.01
N VAL A 477 -8.05 -5.17 11.60
CA VAL A 477 -9.28 -5.06 10.80
C VAL A 477 -10.43 -5.74 11.52
N TYR A 478 -11.56 -5.03 11.58
CA TYR A 478 -12.79 -5.49 12.19
C TYR A 478 -13.94 -5.47 11.19
N GLN A 479 -14.82 -6.46 11.25
CA GLN A 479 -16.02 -6.52 10.40
C GLN A 479 -17.26 -6.84 11.23
N ARG A 480 -18.45 -6.59 10.67
CA ARG A 480 -19.70 -6.96 11.33
C ARG A 480 -19.75 -8.47 11.48
N LYS A 481 -20.23 -8.93 12.64
CA LYS A 481 -20.34 -10.34 12.95
C LYS A 481 -21.12 -11.10 11.86
N GLY A 482 -20.52 -12.12 11.28
CA GLY A 482 -21.14 -12.95 10.24
C GLY A 482 -21.16 -12.34 8.83
N ALA A 483 -20.52 -11.19 8.63
CA ALA A 483 -20.36 -10.54 7.32
C ALA A 483 -18.87 -10.44 6.93
N ARG A 484 -18.08 -11.48 7.23
CA ARG A 484 -16.65 -11.51 6.95
C ARG A 484 -16.39 -11.50 5.44
N ARG A 485 -15.57 -10.55 4.97
CA ARG A 485 -15.07 -10.44 3.59
C ARG A 485 -13.58 -10.12 3.64
N THR A 486 -12.75 -11.16 3.72
CA THR A 486 -11.29 -11.09 3.91
C THR A 486 -10.51 -11.78 2.79
N GLU A 487 -11.11 -11.89 1.60
CA GLU A 487 -10.52 -12.55 0.44
C GLU A 487 -10.13 -11.52 -0.61
N CYS A 488 -9.05 -11.80 -1.35
CA CYS A 488 -8.57 -10.94 -2.44
C CYS A 488 -9.34 -11.11 -3.75
N SER A 489 -10.01 -12.25 -3.94
CA SER A 489 -10.81 -12.54 -5.14
C SER A 489 -12.15 -13.18 -4.77
N PRO A 490 -13.01 -12.47 -4.00
CA PRO A 490 -14.32 -12.99 -3.63
C PRO A 490 -15.21 -13.18 -4.86
N LYS A 491 -16.17 -14.10 -4.79
CA LYS A 491 -17.03 -14.49 -5.93
C LYS A 491 -17.77 -13.32 -6.57
N ASP A 492 -18.21 -12.34 -5.78
CA ASP A 492 -18.92 -11.16 -6.24
C ASP A 492 -18.00 -10.08 -6.82
N PHE A 493 -16.70 -10.10 -6.49
CA PHE A 493 -15.68 -9.17 -6.99
C PHE A 493 -14.37 -9.91 -7.34
N PRO A 494 -14.38 -10.86 -8.30
CA PRO A 494 -13.20 -11.67 -8.62
C PRO A 494 -12.07 -10.82 -9.18
N THR A 495 -10.82 -11.18 -8.84
CA THR A 495 -9.60 -10.51 -9.33
C THR A 495 -8.55 -11.50 -9.84
N GLU A 496 -8.58 -12.75 -9.36
CA GLU A 496 -7.52 -13.74 -9.59
C GLU A 496 -7.28 -14.01 -11.08
N GLY A 497 -8.32 -14.32 -11.84
CA GLY A 497 -8.19 -14.61 -13.29
C GLY A 497 -7.68 -13.41 -14.09
N TRP A 498 -8.06 -12.19 -13.70
CA TRP A 498 -7.56 -10.97 -14.33
C TRP A 498 -6.06 -10.79 -14.06
N ILE A 499 -5.65 -10.88 -12.79
CA ILE A 499 -4.24 -10.74 -12.39
C ILE A 499 -3.38 -11.80 -13.07
N GLU A 500 -3.82 -13.07 -13.09
CA GLU A 500 -3.06 -14.16 -13.69
C GLU A 500 -2.88 -13.96 -15.21
N SER A 501 -3.93 -13.55 -15.92
CA SER A 501 -3.83 -13.26 -17.36
C SER A 501 -2.97 -12.04 -17.71
N HIS A 502 -2.68 -11.17 -16.73
CA HIS A 502 -1.93 -9.92 -16.89
C HIS A 502 -0.69 -9.88 -16.00
N LYS A 503 -0.21 -11.04 -15.56
CA LYS A 503 0.82 -11.20 -14.53
C LYS A 503 2.04 -10.31 -14.70
N SER A 504 2.52 -10.16 -15.93
CA SER A 504 3.67 -9.30 -16.26
C SER A 504 3.50 -7.83 -15.88
N LYS A 505 2.26 -7.32 -15.80
CA LYS A 505 1.96 -5.95 -15.39
C LYS A 505 2.10 -5.72 -13.88
N TYR A 506 2.07 -6.78 -13.09
CA TYR A 506 2.16 -6.74 -11.62
C TYR A 506 3.59 -6.96 -11.10
N ASN A 507 4.52 -7.30 -11.98
CA ASN A 507 5.91 -7.53 -11.62
C ASN A 507 6.60 -6.20 -11.26
N LEU A 508 7.34 -6.23 -10.16
CA LEU A 508 8.27 -5.16 -9.80
C LEU A 508 9.56 -5.28 -10.62
N PRO A 509 10.36 -4.21 -10.77
CA PRO A 509 11.57 -4.23 -11.61
C PRO A 509 12.54 -5.38 -11.29
N THR A 510 12.65 -5.75 -10.01
CA THR A 510 13.56 -6.81 -9.54
C THR A 510 12.91 -8.18 -9.47
N SER A 511 11.63 -8.30 -9.85
CA SER A 511 10.86 -9.53 -9.77
C SER A 511 10.33 -9.97 -11.12
N THR A 512 9.98 -11.25 -11.16
CA THR A 512 9.56 -11.94 -12.38
C THR A 512 8.26 -12.69 -12.20
N GLU A 513 7.85 -12.79 -10.94
CA GLU A 513 6.55 -13.20 -10.46
C GLU A 513 6.00 -12.03 -9.62
N PRO A 514 4.68 -11.83 -9.55
CA PRO A 514 4.14 -10.75 -8.74
C PRO A 514 4.48 -10.93 -7.26
N LEU A 515 4.45 -12.16 -6.76
CA LEU A 515 4.86 -12.51 -5.40
C LEU A 515 5.60 -13.84 -5.41
N LYS A 516 6.66 -13.92 -4.61
CA LYS A 516 7.28 -15.19 -4.26
C LYS A 516 6.39 -15.96 -3.28
N PRO A 517 6.40 -17.31 -3.34
CA PRO A 517 5.76 -18.11 -2.30
C PRO A 517 6.51 -17.93 -0.97
N VAL A 518 5.76 -18.08 0.13
CA VAL A 518 6.32 -17.96 1.48
C VAL A 518 7.09 -19.24 1.81
N LEU A 519 8.33 -19.12 2.27
CA LEU A 519 9.17 -20.28 2.59
C LEU A 519 9.03 -20.69 4.06
N ALA A 520 8.86 -21.98 4.33
CA ALA A 520 8.88 -22.54 5.69
C ALA A 520 10.31 -22.89 6.15
N GLY A 521 11.18 -21.87 6.23
CA GLY A 521 12.56 -22.00 6.71
C GLY A 521 13.62 -21.74 5.64
N GLY A 522 14.87 -22.06 5.95
CA GLY A 522 16.03 -21.92 5.06
C GLY A 522 16.99 -20.77 5.38
N LYS A 523 16.78 -20.03 6.47
CA LYS A 523 17.83 -19.14 7.01
C LYS A 523 18.99 -19.99 7.55
N HIS A 524 20.22 -19.52 7.36
CA HIS A 524 21.38 -20.11 8.03
C HIS A 524 21.26 -20.02 9.55
N CYS A 525 21.61 -21.10 10.23
CA CYS A 525 21.55 -21.21 11.68
C CYS A 525 22.75 -21.99 12.22
N SER A 526 23.09 -21.69 13.47
CA SER A 526 24.01 -22.50 14.28
C SER A 526 23.26 -23.25 15.38
N VAL A 527 22.14 -22.69 15.86
CA VAL A 527 21.33 -23.23 16.95
C VAL A 527 19.83 -23.04 16.67
N ASP A 528 18.98 -23.82 17.34
CA ASP A 528 17.52 -23.72 17.22
C ASP A 528 16.98 -22.31 17.51
N ALA A 529 17.66 -21.53 18.38
CA ALA A 529 17.28 -20.16 18.69
C ALA A 529 17.29 -19.24 17.45
N ASP A 530 18.15 -19.51 16.45
CA ASP A 530 18.20 -18.75 15.19
C ASP A 530 16.95 -18.97 14.32
N CYS A 531 16.18 -20.03 14.64
CA CYS A 531 14.99 -20.53 13.94
C CYS A 531 13.72 -20.36 14.78
N GLY A 532 13.67 -19.30 15.60
CA GLY A 532 12.53 -19.02 16.48
C GLY A 532 12.48 -19.89 17.74
N GLY A 533 13.54 -20.66 18.01
CA GLY A 533 13.62 -21.59 19.12
C GLY A 533 12.83 -22.88 18.88
N SER A 534 13.03 -23.86 19.75
CA SER A 534 12.46 -25.20 19.62
C SER A 534 10.92 -25.24 19.60
N SER A 535 10.23 -24.14 19.96
CA SER A 535 8.77 -24.01 19.83
C SER A 535 8.31 -23.70 18.40
N LYS A 536 9.16 -23.07 17.57
CA LYS A 536 8.82 -22.58 16.23
C LYS A 536 9.56 -23.30 15.10
N GLY A 537 10.82 -23.66 15.32
CA GLY A 537 11.66 -24.33 14.34
C GLY A 537 12.89 -24.98 14.96
N SER A 538 13.68 -25.67 14.14
CA SER A 538 14.93 -26.30 14.54
C SER A 538 16.02 -26.04 13.51
N CYS A 539 17.26 -25.98 13.97
CA CYS A 539 18.43 -25.85 13.12
C CYS A 539 18.90 -27.24 12.68
N ILE A 540 18.61 -27.59 11.43
CA ILE A 540 18.94 -28.90 10.87
C ILE A 540 19.98 -28.69 9.77
N GLN A 541 21.17 -29.26 9.96
CA GLN A 541 22.27 -29.16 9.00
C GLN A 541 22.64 -27.70 8.64
N GLY A 542 22.57 -26.79 9.61
CA GLY A 542 22.92 -25.38 9.43
C GLY A 542 21.83 -24.53 8.74
N LEU A 543 20.62 -25.06 8.57
CA LEU A 543 19.47 -24.35 8.02
C LEU A 543 18.23 -24.50 8.91
N CYS A 544 17.43 -23.44 9.00
CA CYS A 544 16.18 -23.47 9.74
C CYS A 544 15.13 -24.31 9.05
N GLN A 545 14.49 -25.19 9.83
CA GLN A 545 13.31 -25.96 9.43
C GLN A 545 12.15 -25.61 10.36
N CYS A 546 11.07 -25.08 9.79
CA CYS A 546 9.93 -24.62 10.57
C CYS A 546 9.00 -25.78 10.96
N LYS A 547 8.38 -25.64 12.14
CA LYS A 547 7.27 -26.51 12.55
C LYS A 547 6.01 -26.17 11.79
N GLN A 548 5.05 -27.09 11.80
CA GLN A 548 3.84 -27.01 10.96
C GLN A 548 3.07 -25.69 11.05
N ALA A 549 3.01 -25.04 12.22
CA ALA A 549 2.28 -23.78 12.43
C ALA A 549 3.08 -22.52 12.07
N TRP A 550 4.36 -22.64 11.71
CA TRP A 550 5.29 -21.52 11.53
C TRP A 550 5.88 -21.50 10.12
N THR A 551 6.25 -20.31 9.66
CA THR A 551 6.83 -20.07 8.34
C THR A 551 7.78 -18.87 8.37
N GLY A 552 8.27 -18.49 7.20
CA GLY A 552 9.34 -17.53 7.00
C GLY A 552 10.72 -18.18 7.15
N PRO A 553 11.79 -17.51 6.68
CA PRO A 553 13.14 -18.08 6.62
C PRO A 553 13.67 -18.48 7.99
N ALA A 554 13.29 -17.73 9.04
CA ALA A 554 13.70 -17.95 10.44
C ALA A 554 12.58 -18.56 11.32
N CYS A 555 11.47 -19.00 10.74
CA CYS A 555 10.33 -19.57 11.47
C CYS A 555 9.71 -18.63 12.52
N LEU A 556 9.73 -17.32 12.23
CA LEU A 556 9.28 -16.29 13.17
C LEU A 556 7.81 -15.91 12.98
N VAL A 557 7.16 -16.37 11.91
CA VAL A 557 5.80 -15.91 11.57
C VAL A 557 4.81 -17.08 11.59
N PRO A 558 3.63 -16.93 12.20
CA PRO A 558 2.57 -17.93 12.11
C PRO A 558 2.08 -18.10 10.66
N LYS A 559 1.79 -19.33 10.25
CA LYS A 559 1.17 -19.60 8.95
C LYS A 559 -0.25 -19.05 8.90
N VAL A 560 -0.55 -18.35 7.82
CA VAL A 560 -1.89 -17.83 7.50
C VAL A 560 -2.12 -17.84 5.99
N GLY A 561 -3.37 -17.66 5.56
CA GLY A 561 -3.66 -17.50 4.13
C GLY A 561 -3.20 -18.69 3.29
N ASN A 562 -2.58 -18.36 2.16
CA ASN A 562 -2.03 -19.36 1.24
C ASN A 562 -0.92 -20.23 1.86
N ALA A 563 -0.16 -19.72 2.83
CA ALA A 563 0.84 -20.52 3.54
C ALA A 563 0.19 -21.62 4.41
N PHE A 564 -1.05 -21.42 4.85
CA PHE A 564 -1.82 -22.42 5.59
C PHE A 564 -2.48 -23.46 4.65
N LYS A 565 -2.97 -23.01 3.49
CA LYS A 565 -3.74 -23.84 2.53
C LYS A 565 -2.88 -24.75 1.66
N CYS A 566 -1.62 -24.39 1.39
CA CYS A 566 -0.77 -25.15 0.49
C CYS A 566 0.64 -25.44 1.06
N SER A 567 0.77 -26.49 1.87
CA SER A 567 2.08 -27.11 2.16
C SER A 567 2.77 -27.61 0.87
N THR A 568 1.97 -27.96 -0.14
CA THR A 568 2.45 -28.39 -1.46
C THR A 568 2.97 -27.23 -2.30
N LEU A 569 2.58 -25.97 -2.07
CA LEU A 569 3.16 -24.79 -2.77
C LEU A 569 4.49 -24.36 -2.11
N GLU A 570 4.58 -24.55 -0.78
CA GLU A 570 5.84 -24.43 -0.03
C GLU A 570 6.84 -25.54 -0.42
N ALA A 571 6.34 -26.72 -0.83
CA ALA A 571 7.13 -27.84 -1.35
C ALA A 571 7.25 -27.86 -2.90
N ALA A 572 6.41 -27.16 -3.65
CA ALA A 572 6.40 -27.13 -5.13
C ALA A 572 7.06 -25.88 -5.69
N LEU A 573 8.21 -25.48 -5.15
CA LEU A 573 9.13 -24.63 -5.89
C LEU A 573 9.74 -25.44 -7.03
N ALA A 574 8.95 -25.79 -8.04
CA ALA A 574 9.45 -25.90 -9.39
C ALA A 574 10.15 -24.55 -9.68
N GLY A 575 11.37 -24.60 -10.20
CA GLY A 575 12.25 -23.44 -10.30
C GLY A 575 11.63 -22.19 -10.92
N GLY A 576 12.34 -21.08 -10.82
CA GLY A 576 11.85 -19.80 -11.34
C GLY A 576 12.76 -18.61 -11.04
N GLY A 577 13.90 -18.86 -10.40
CA GLY A 577 14.98 -17.91 -10.29
C GLY A 577 15.47 -17.51 -11.68
N ILE A 578 15.95 -16.27 -11.77
CA ILE A 578 16.54 -15.76 -12.99
C ILE A 578 17.79 -16.58 -13.32
N CYS A 579 17.95 -16.93 -14.58
CA CYS A 579 19.18 -17.54 -15.09
C CYS A 579 19.52 -16.96 -16.45
N SER A 580 20.79 -17.10 -16.82
CA SER A 580 21.22 -16.92 -18.20
C SER A 580 21.18 -18.27 -18.92
N SER A 581 20.60 -18.33 -20.11
CA SER A 581 20.59 -19.50 -20.99
C SER A 581 22.02 -19.87 -21.43
N GLU A 582 22.95 -18.93 -21.33
CA GLU A 582 24.39 -19.11 -21.57
C GLU A 582 25.17 -19.50 -20.29
N SER A 583 24.57 -19.40 -19.10
CA SER A 583 25.21 -19.79 -17.84
C SER A 583 25.01 -21.28 -17.57
N HIS A 584 26.13 -22.01 -17.47
CA HIS A 584 26.13 -23.42 -17.08
C HIS A 584 26.16 -23.64 -15.56
N THR A 585 26.27 -22.58 -14.76
CA THR A 585 26.29 -22.65 -13.29
C THR A 585 24.94 -22.36 -12.64
N ASP A 586 24.01 -21.79 -13.39
CA ASP A 586 22.69 -21.44 -12.88
C ASP A 586 21.81 -22.68 -12.72
N CYS A 587 20.76 -22.58 -11.90
CA CYS A 587 19.73 -23.63 -11.78
C CYS A 587 20.26 -24.97 -11.26
N GLY A 588 21.42 -25.00 -10.59
CA GLY A 588 22.07 -26.24 -10.20
C GLY A 588 22.45 -27.12 -11.40
N ALA A 589 22.63 -26.53 -12.59
CA ALA A 589 22.87 -27.25 -13.83
C ALA A 589 24.14 -28.11 -13.80
N VAL A 590 25.21 -27.63 -13.15
CA VAL A 590 26.45 -28.41 -12.92
C VAL A 590 26.16 -29.71 -12.16
N GLN A 591 25.18 -29.68 -11.25
CA GLN A 591 24.83 -30.79 -10.37
C GLN A 591 23.64 -31.60 -10.92
N GLY A 592 23.09 -31.23 -12.08
CA GLY A 592 21.92 -31.87 -12.69
C GLY A 592 20.60 -31.57 -11.96
N HIS A 593 20.57 -30.57 -11.08
CA HIS A 593 19.38 -30.27 -10.29
C HIS A 593 18.33 -29.44 -11.04
N GLY A 594 18.69 -28.88 -12.21
CA GLY A 594 17.80 -28.08 -13.05
C GLY A 594 18.52 -27.49 -14.26
N TRP A 595 17.79 -26.74 -15.08
CA TRP A 595 18.32 -26.06 -16.27
C TRP A 595 17.63 -24.73 -16.54
N CYS A 596 18.30 -23.84 -17.27
CA CYS A 596 17.71 -22.56 -17.66
C CYS A 596 16.78 -22.73 -18.88
N VAL A 597 15.57 -22.17 -18.80
CA VAL A 597 14.57 -22.10 -19.88
C VAL A 597 14.42 -20.65 -20.28
N ALA A 598 14.82 -20.30 -21.50
CA ALA A 598 14.69 -18.95 -22.01
C ALA A 598 13.23 -18.48 -22.02
N VAL A 599 12.97 -17.27 -21.54
CA VAL A 599 11.63 -16.66 -21.57
C VAL A 599 11.64 -15.58 -22.64
N ARG A 600 10.88 -15.78 -23.72
CA ARG A 600 10.66 -14.73 -24.72
C ARG A 600 9.67 -13.71 -24.17
N THR A 601 10.17 -12.61 -23.61
CA THR A 601 9.39 -11.40 -23.35
C THR A 601 9.70 -10.31 -24.37
N PRO A 602 8.77 -9.40 -24.69
CA PRO A 602 9.04 -8.23 -25.52
C PRO A 602 9.98 -7.19 -24.87
N TRP A 603 10.38 -7.37 -23.61
CA TRP A 603 11.17 -6.43 -22.81
C TRP A 603 12.25 -7.16 -22.01
N TRP A 604 13.42 -6.54 -21.83
CA TRP A 604 14.54 -7.04 -21.01
C TRP A 604 14.30 -6.79 -19.52
N PHE A 605 14.66 -7.75 -18.65
CA PHE A 605 14.60 -7.56 -17.20
C PHE A 605 15.62 -6.48 -16.76
N PRO A 606 15.18 -5.42 -16.05
CA PRO A 606 16.13 -4.47 -15.47
C PRO A 606 16.96 -5.15 -14.38
N SER A 607 18.18 -4.65 -14.18
CA SER A 607 19.09 -5.11 -13.11
C SER A 607 19.40 -3.94 -12.18
N GLN A 608 19.25 -4.16 -10.89
CA GLN A 608 19.56 -3.21 -9.84
C GLN A 608 20.93 -3.53 -9.25
N GLU A 609 21.75 -2.52 -8.97
CA GLU A 609 22.88 -2.68 -8.05
C GLU A 609 22.48 -2.15 -6.68
N ARG A 610 22.42 -3.04 -5.69
CA ARG A 610 22.19 -2.69 -4.28
C ARG A 610 23.52 -2.47 -3.58
N LYS A 611 23.61 -1.46 -2.73
CA LYS A 611 24.74 -1.28 -1.81
C LYS A 611 24.46 -2.06 -0.53
N LEU A 612 25.34 -2.97 -0.17
CA LEU A 612 25.25 -3.75 1.06
C LEU A 612 25.75 -2.91 2.25
N ALA A 613 25.40 -3.36 3.46
CA ALA A 613 25.77 -2.68 4.70
C ALA A 613 27.29 -2.56 4.92
N ASP A 614 28.08 -3.41 4.27
CA ASP A 614 29.55 -3.37 4.27
C ASP A 614 30.15 -2.44 3.21
N GLY A 615 29.31 -1.73 2.45
CA GLY A 615 29.69 -0.82 1.38
C GLY A 615 29.94 -1.48 0.02
N THR A 616 29.87 -2.81 -0.07
CA THR A 616 29.98 -3.52 -1.35
C THR A 616 28.70 -3.37 -2.19
N ARG A 617 28.77 -3.68 -3.49
CA ARG A 617 27.61 -3.63 -4.40
C ARG A 617 27.27 -5.03 -4.90
N THR A 618 25.99 -5.39 -4.89
CA THR A 618 25.49 -6.64 -5.46
C THR A 618 24.45 -6.37 -6.54
N LYS A 619 24.47 -7.16 -7.62
CA LYS A 619 23.43 -7.11 -8.65
C LYS A 619 22.23 -7.93 -8.20
N ALA A 620 21.04 -7.33 -8.22
CA ALA A 620 19.76 -7.97 -8.07
C ALA A 620 18.96 -7.83 -9.38
N GLY A 621 18.59 -8.95 -10.02
CA GLY A 621 17.94 -8.98 -11.33
C GLY A 621 18.90 -9.14 -12.52
N GLY A 622 18.36 -9.55 -13.67
CA GLY A 622 19.10 -9.78 -14.94
C GLY A 622 19.31 -11.27 -15.30
N GLY A 623 18.86 -11.66 -16.50
CA GLY A 623 18.96 -13.00 -17.12
C GLY A 623 17.89 -13.16 -18.22
N ASP A 624 18.11 -14.03 -19.21
CA ASP A 624 17.22 -14.26 -20.36
C ASP A 624 16.33 -15.51 -20.20
N GLY A 625 16.40 -16.19 -19.05
CA GLY A 625 15.61 -17.38 -18.76
C GLY A 625 15.23 -17.59 -17.29
N ARG A 626 14.58 -18.73 -17.04
CA ARG A 626 14.10 -19.23 -15.75
C ARG A 626 14.62 -20.62 -15.46
N CYS A 627 15.02 -20.84 -14.22
CA CYS A 627 15.38 -22.19 -13.79
C CYS A 627 14.17 -23.12 -13.82
N ARG A 628 14.29 -24.27 -14.45
CA ARG A 628 13.37 -25.40 -14.34
C ARG A 628 14.07 -26.50 -13.57
N CYS A 629 13.52 -26.91 -12.44
CA CYS A 629 14.15 -27.91 -11.58
C CYS A 629 13.84 -29.33 -12.04
N ALA A 630 14.83 -30.20 -11.86
CA ALA A 630 14.70 -31.63 -12.01
C ALA A 630 13.83 -32.22 -10.88
N LYS A 631 13.25 -33.40 -11.12
CA LYS A 631 12.42 -34.09 -10.13
C LYS A 631 13.20 -34.33 -8.82
N GLY A 632 12.56 -34.05 -7.68
CA GLY A 632 13.20 -34.14 -6.36
C GLY A 632 14.06 -32.94 -5.99
N HIS A 633 14.06 -31.88 -6.82
CA HIS A 633 14.74 -30.63 -6.55
C HIS A 633 13.80 -29.44 -6.70
N GLY A 634 14.12 -28.36 -5.98
CA GLY A 634 13.41 -27.10 -6.11
C GLY A 634 14.09 -25.92 -5.44
N GLY A 635 13.33 -24.86 -5.26
CA GLY A 635 13.85 -23.53 -4.94
C GLY A 635 14.19 -22.73 -6.20
N PRO A 636 14.43 -21.41 -6.09
CA PRO A 636 14.56 -20.51 -7.24
C PRO A 636 15.63 -20.97 -8.24
N HIS A 637 16.75 -21.51 -7.76
CA HIS A 637 17.85 -22.03 -8.59
C HIS A 637 18.06 -23.53 -8.42
N CYS A 638 17.03 -24.28 -8.00
CA CYS A 638 17.05 -25.74 -7.91
C CYS A 638 18.11 -26.33 -6.96
N THR A 639 18.55 -25.57 -5.96
CA THR A 639 19.58 -25.99 -5.01
C THR A 639 19.03 -26.76 -3.81
N LYS A 640 17.71 -26.83 -3.63
CA LYS A 640 17.08 -27.57 -2.52
C LYS A 640 16.64 -28.95 -2.97
N THR A 641 16.90 -29.97 -2.16
CA THR A 641 16.32 -31.31 -2.34
C THR A 641 14.92 -31.34 -1.72
N ILE A 642 13.96 -31.91 -2.45
CA ILE A 642 12.55 -31.98 -2.06
C ILE A 642 12.13 -33.45 -2.01
N PRO A 643 11.46 -33.91 -0.93
CA PRO A 643 10.89 -35.25 -0.87
C PRO A 643 9.90 -35.50 -2.01
N VAL A 644 9.96 -36.67 -2.65
CA VAL A 644 9.02 -37.05 -3.71
C VAL A 644 7.72 -37.51 -3.06
N ASP A 645 6.69 -36.67 -3.03
CA ASP A 645 5.34 -36.97 -2.52
C ASP A 645 4.32 -36.93 -3.69
N PRO A 646 3.22 -37.72 -3.69
CA PRO A 646 2.38 -38.00 -4.86
C PRO A 646 1.37 -36.89 -5.22
N CYS A 647 1.56 -35.67 -4.73
CA CYS A 647 0.66 -34.53 -4.97
C CYS A 647 1.22 -33.49 -5.94
N VAL A 648 2.25 -33.84 -6.73
CA VAL A 648 2.71 -33.04 -7.87
C VAL A 648 1.89 -33.46 -9.10
N PRO A 649 1.14 -32.57 -9.77
CA PRO A 649 0.59 -32.88 -11.08
C PRO A 649 1.73 -33.04 -12.08
N ASP A 650 1.64 -34.06 -12.94
CA ASP A 650 2.61 -34.38 -14.00
C ASP A 650 2.93 -33.20 -14.95
#